data_AF-A0A660QEF0-F1
#
_entry.id   AF-A0A660QEF0-F1
#
_cell.length_a   1.000
_cell.length_b   1.000
_cell.length_c   1.000
_cell.angle_alpha   90.00
_cell.angle_beta   90.00
_cell.angle_gamma   90.00
#
_symmetry.space_group_name_H-M   'P 1'
#
loop_
_entity.id
_entity.type
_entity.pdbx_description
1 polymer ?
#
loop_
_entity_poly.entity_id
_entity_poly.type
_entity_poly.pdbx_seq_one_letter_code
_entity_poly.pdbx_strand_id
1 'polypeptide(L)'
;MKVKIKNLEGGVKLPTPYLSRLKLEKELEKKAKMLREKKVRCEKYMEKLEGKLNELRKWVEVESLEKLFEEGKREYEIKNYDEAIKKFEEVEKVIKEKSREEYSRRRKKIEDVINKMKSGEASSFLDELKRADEVLSEDPMKSFNLLASLEGRILKAIEADFQSKKMALLERMASIEGYEWVKDKIESIEFKGLESIERLSQIEDEAIKKLREEIGEILSKADKLLEVASSAHYNLPVDKNEKDRVLKLLREGSYGEAPEGAKSYYEEVKKSFSTFFNKLLGISRMIVEEGKMMELDMETQLKGIEKAEELMKRGNFEEAIELLRKATEEAENVKLQHVMKVIKDLREKFVEAKEREIDLEPYMKMIENSKNLLKIGRHKRAYDLVKEAINMLDRRLNLYAQLDSELRNLKEAVEDLRKENILLEGVNGRIQEIEKLLEEDVEKAEKKIDELKGVIKINLRDIATSLYNDLRELVEKGMEASIELTEIKSELDKIEEMFRDEAYKEAILMLRDMEEKLYDKIYEYISEEIKELGTYEVEEMKKKAEEIGKHLDDGDIKKALYDFLELRNMVYKREMKEIEEKIKEIEEKVKFLEDRDVNVAEIKMHLEKAREKLKEGKIENVRSHLERGETLMNRVRSRVVLESMESSKSVIEGIENLGVDTEKVGIKKLWEDMQKLFEEKKFEEVIDIAGKIKELAKDLREKVLKAKSVISELENEIRALEKEGVDTSSLREDIEGIH
;
A
#
# COMPACT_ATOMS: atom_id res chain seq x y z
N MET A 1 -174.02 41.14 42.15
CA MET A 1 -174.82 42.25 41.60
C MET A 1 -175.34 41.82 40.22
N LYS A 2 -176.66 41.83 40.04
CA LYS A 2 -177.44 41.67 38.78
C LYS A 2 -177.04 40.58 37.75
N VAL A 3 -177.75 39.47 37.86
CA VAL A 3 -178.50 38.73 36.81
C VAL A 3 -178.54 39.37 35.41
N LYS A 4 -178.26 38.58 34.35
CA LYS A 4 -179.23 38.32 33.27
C LYS A 4 -178.91 37.08 32.43
N ILE A 5 -179.89 36.18 32.48
CA ILE A 5 -180.13 34.97 31.70
C ILE A 5 -180.86 35.34 30.39
N LYS A 6 -180.61 34.62 29.30
CA LYS A 6 -181.62 34.09 28.34
C LYS A 6 -180.92 33.03 27.48
N ASN A 7 -181.25 31.73 27.60
CA ASN A 7 -182.41 31.03 27.00
C ASN A 7 -182.34 31.03 25.47
N LEU A 8 -182.61 29.98 24.71
CA LEU A 8 -183.22 28.65 24.92
C LEU A 8 -183.11 27.93 23.54
N GLU A 9 -182.90 26.62 23.51
CA GLU A 9 -183.74 25.61 22.80
C GLU A 9 -182.88 24.84 21.79
N GLY A 10 -182.89 23.52 21.68
CA GLY A 10 -183.68 22.48 22.33
C GLY A 10 -183.25 21.12 21.78
N GLY A 11 -183.84 20.05 22.32
CA GLY A 11 -183.88 18.75 21.63
C GLY A 11 -183.09 17.59 22.24
N VAL A 12 -183.68 17.01 23.28
CA VAL A 12 -183.28 15.81 24.03
C VAL A 12 -183.22 14.53 23.17
N LYS A 13 -182.21 13.68 23.42
CA LYS A 13 -182.41 12.23 23.67
C LYS A 13 -181.28 11.70 24.57
N LEU A 14 -181.63 11.30 25.78
CA LEU A 14 -180.78 10.54 26.71
C LEU A 14 -180.41 9.17 26.09
N PRO A 15 -179.21 8.66 26.41
CA PRO A 15 -179.18 7.45 27.23
C PRO A 15 -178.25 7.56 28.46
N THR A 16 -178.83 7.20 29.60
CA THR A 16 -178.27 6.57 30.82
C THR A 16 -177.00 7.15 31.52
N PRO A 17 -177.11 7.62 32.79
CA PRO A 17 -176.04 8.27 33.57
C PRO A 17 -174.81 7.44 34.02
N TYR A 18 -174.56 6.24 33.50
CA TYR A 18 -173.44 5.39 33.95
C TYR A 18 -172.18 5.47 33.06
N LEU A 19 -172.25 6.07 31.86
CA LEU A 19 -171.16 6.06 30.87
C LEU A 19 -170.24 7.31 30.83
N SER A 20 -170.56 8.42 31.53
CA SER A 20 -169.78 9.67 31.44
C SER A 20 -168.71 9.86 32.55
N ARG A 21 -168.85 9.22 33.71
CA ARG A 21 -167.79 9.19 34.75
C ARG A 21 -166.60 8.31 34.33
N LEU A 22 -166.86 7.14 33.75
CA LEU A 22 -165.83 6.17 33.36
C LEU A 22 -164.90 6.67 32.23
N LYS A 23 -165.40 7.54 31.33
CA LYS A 23 -164.59 8.16 30.27
C LYS A 23 -163.68 9.28 30.82
N LEU A 24 -164.19 10.10 31.74
CA LEU A 24 -163.42 11.16 32.39
C LEU A 24 -162.38 10.60 33.38
N GLU A 25 -162.71 9.53 34.12
CA GLU A 25 -161.75 8.77 34.92
C GLU A 25 -160.66 8.14 34.06
N LYS A 26 -161.00 7.48 32.93
CA LYS A 26 -159.99 6.91 32.03
C LYS A 26 -159.09 7.96 31.37
N GLU A 27 -159.58 9.17 31.07
CA GLU A 27 -158.73 10.25 30.54
C GLU A 27 -157.85 10.90 31.60
N LEU A 28 -158.35 11.10 32.83
CA LEU A 28 -157.56 11.58 33.97
C LEU A 28 -156.53 10.53 34.42
N GLU A 29 -156.88 9.26 34.39
CA GLU A 29 -155.99 8.13 34.69
C GLU A 29 -154.91 7.97 33.60
N LYS A 30 -155.25 8.16 32.31
CA LYS A 30 -154.25 8.25 31.23
C LYS A 30 -153.32 9.45 31.37
N LYS A 31 -153.83 10.65 31.70
CA LYS A 31 -152.98 11.83 31.96
C LYS A 31 -152.12 11.66 33.20
N ALA A 32 -152.65 11.09 34.28
CA ALA A 32 -151.89 10.79 35.49
C ALA A 32 -150.81 9.71 35.26
N LYS A 33 -151.11 8.70 34.43
CA LYS A 33 -150.13 7.68 34.01
C LYS A 33 -149.03 8.28 33.14
N MET A 34 -149.35 9.12 32.16
CA MET A 34 -148.35 9.83 31.35
C MET A 34 -147.50 10.80 32.19
N LEU A 35 -148.08 11.50 33.15
CA LEU A 35 -147.33 12.35 34.09
C LEU A 35 -146.40 11.55 34.99
N ARG A 36 -146.82 10.38 35.49
CA ARG A 36 -145.95 9.46 36.24
C ARG A 36 -144.83 8.90 35.37
N GLU A 37 -145.11 8.52 34.13
CA GLU A 37 -144.10 8.05 33.18
C GLU A 37 -143.05 9.14 32.86
N LYS A 38 -143.49 10.38 32.64
CA LYS A 38 -142.59 11.53 32.42
C LYS A 38 -141.76 11.86 33.67
N LYS A 39 -142.36 11.79 34.86
CA LYS A 39 -141.66 11.97 36.13
C LYS A 39 -140.54 10.92 36.32
N VAL A 40 -140.87 9.65 36.16
CA VAL A 40 -139.89 8.54 36.25
C VAL A 40 -138.80 8.69 35.19
N ARG A 41 -139.14 9.19 34.00
CA ARG A 41 -138.17 9.48 32.95
C ARG A 41 -137.21 10.61 33.34
N CYS A 42 -137.70 11.70 33.93
CA CYS A 42 -136.86 12.79 34.46
C CYS A 42 -135.94 12.30 35.58
N GLU A 43 -136.47 11.54 36.55
CA GLU A 43 -135.68 10.97 37.66
C GLU A 43 -134.52 10.10 37.13
N LYS A 44 -134.79 9.26 36.11
CA LYS A 44 -133.75 8.49 35.42
C LYS A 44 -132.73 9.35 34.68
N TYR A 45 -133.15 10.44 34.03
CA TYR A 45 -132.23 11.36 33.36
C TYR A 45 -131.35 12.11 34.37
N MET A 46 -131.92 12.56 35.49
CA MET A 46 -131.18 13.21 36.57
C MET A 46 -130.08 12.30 37.11
N GLU A 47 -130.43 11.09 37.54
CA GLU A 47 -129.47 10.12 38.09
C GLU A 47 -128.36 9.79 37.08
N LYS A 48 -128.73 9.56 35.81
CA LYS A 48 -127.78 9.24 34.73
C LYS A 48 -126.84 10.41 34.40
N LEU A 49 -127.36 11.64 34.32
CA LEU A 49 -126.56 12.82 33.94
C LEU A 49 -125.71 13.31 35.10
N GLU A 50 -126.18 13.22 36.33
CA GLU A 50 -125.41 13.53 37.53
C GLU A 50 -124.21 12.59 37.66
N GLY A 51 -124.40 11.29 37.39
CA GLY A 51 -123.30 10.32 37.28
C GLY A 51 -122.29 10.68 36.17
N LYS A 52 -122.77 10.98 34.96
CA LYS A 52 -121.91 11.37 33.82
C LYS A 52 -121.15 12.68 34.05
N LEU A 53 -121.76 13.68 34.70
CA LEU A 53 -121.12 14.96 35.02
C LEU A 53 -120.01 14.79 36.05
N ASN A 54 -120.24 14.00 37.09
CA ASN A 54 -119.22 13.70 38.11
C ASN A 54 -118.01 12.97 37.52
N GLU A 55 -118.21 12.08 36.54
CA GLU A 55 -117.11 11.42 35.85
C GLU A 55 -116.40 12.35 34.86
N LEU A 56 -117.15 13.19 34.12
CA LEU A 56 -116.58 14.14 33.16
C LEU A 56 -115.72 15.22 33.84
N ARG A 57 -116.10 15.62 35.06
CA ARG A 57 -115.39 16.61 35.87
C ARG A 57 -113.92 16.28 36.11
N LYS A 58 -113.53 15.00 36.02
CA LYS A 58 -112.12 14.56 36.15
C LYS A 58 -111.25 14.96 34.97
N TRP A 59 -111.85 15.30 33.83
CA TRP A 59 -111.15 15.46 32.56
C TRP A 59 -111.44 16.80 31.88
N VAL A 60 -112.64 17.36 32.10
CA VAL A 60 -113.12 18.58 31.44
C VAL A 60 -113.80 19.48 32.47
N GLU A 61 -113.72 20.79 32.25
CA GLU A 61 -114.46 21.79 33.02
C GLU A 61 -115.97 21.68 32.75
N VAL A 62 -116.74 21.37 33.80
CA VAL A 62 -118.19 21.09 33.72
C VAL A 62 -119.07 22.20 34.30
N GLU A 63 -118.51 23.33 34.74
CA GLU A 63 -119.26 24.38 35.46
C GLU A 63 -120.46 24.94 34.67
N SER A 64 -120.30 25.11 33.35
CA SER A 64 -121.39 25.53 32.46
C SER A 64 -122.47 24.45 32.28
N LEU A 65 -122.09 23.18 32.34
CA LEU A 65 -122.99 22.03 32.21
C LEU A 65 -123.76 21.76 33.52
N GLU A 66 -123.10 21.96 34.67
CA GLU A 66 -123.71 21.86 35.99
C GLU A 66 -124.83 22.91 36.14
N LYS A 67 -124.62 24.15 35.67
CA LYS A 67 -125.67 25.20 35.65
C LYS A 67 -126.88 24.78 34.80
N LEU A 68 -126.64 24.27 33.60
CA LEU A 68 -127.71 23.83 32.69
C LEU A 68 -128.48 22.61 33.25
N PHE A 69 -127.78 21.72 33.97
CA PHE A 69 -128.36 20.58 34.66
C PHE A 69 -129.22 21.00 35.86
N GLU A 70 -128.76 21.96 36.67
CA GLU A 70 -129.52 22.53 37.78
C GLU A 70 -130.77 23.29 37.31
N GLU A 71 -130.72 23.95 36.15
CA GLU A 71 -131.92 24.51 35.54
C GLU A 71 -132.95 23.45 35.15
N GLY A 72 -132.50 22.28 34.66
CA GLY A 72 -133.38 21.13 34.41
C GLY A 72 -134.01 20.57 35.69
N LYS A 73 -133.27 20.54 36.81
CA LYS A 73 -133.80 20.16 38.13
C LYS A 73 -134.89 21.12 38.62
N ARG A 74 -134.70 22.43 38.44
CA ARG A 74 -135.72 23.45 38.80
C ARG A 74 -137.03 23.27 38.03
N GLU A 75 -136.96 22.99 36.72
CA GLU A 75 -138.14 22.69 35.90
C GLU A 75 -138.87 21.41 36.37
N TYR A 76 -138.11 20.41 36.83
CA TYR A 76 -138.65 19.19 37.42
C TYR A 76 -139.41 19.45 38.74
N GLU A 77 -138.88 20.31 39.63
CA GLU A 77 -139.49 20.66 40.91
C GLU A 77 -140.85 21.35 40.77
N ILE A 78 -141.01 22.21 39.76
CA ILE A 78 -142.29 22.86 39.43
C ILE A 78 -143.25 21.94 38.63
N LYS A 79 -142.89 20.66 38.48
CA LYS A 79 -143.64 19.61 37.77
C LYS A 79 -143.78 19.85 36.26
N ASN A 80 -142.90 20.66 35.67
CA ASN A 80 -142.83 20.90 34.23
C ASN A 80 -141.91 19.86 33.56
N TYR A 81 -142.36 18.61 33.53
CA TYR A 81 -141.53 17.49 33.11
C TYR A 81 -141.09 17.54 31.64
N ASP A 82 -141.85 18.19 30.76
CA ASP A 82 -141.49 18.29 29.34
C ASP A 82 -140.29 19.22 29.10
N GLU A 83 -140.22 20.34 29.82
CA GLU A 83 -139.11 21.28 29.72
C GLU A 83 -137.87 20.78 30.47
N ALA A 84 -138.07 20.10 31.60
CA ALA A 84 -136.99 19.41 32.31
C ALA A 84 -136.30 18.36 31.41
N ILE A 85 -137.07 17.53 30.68
CA ILE A 85 -136.52 16.54 29.75
C ILE A 85 -135.70 17.21 28.64
N LYS A 86 -136.19 18.32 28.05
CA LYS A 86 -135.42 19.04 27.01
C LYS A 86 -134.09 19.56 27.54
N LYS A 87 -134.08 20.19 28.71
CA LYS A 87 -132.83 20.69 29.32
C LYS A 87 -131.88 19.54 29.65
N PHE A 88 -132.38 18.41 30.14
CA PHE A 88 -131.56 17.21 30.35
C PHE A 88 -131.02 16.60 29.05
N GLU A 89 -131.81 16.57 27.98
CA GLU A 89 -131.36 16.14 26.64
C GLU A 89 -130.30 17.09 26.06
N GLU A 90 -130.42 18.39 26.32
CA GLU A 90 -129.43 19.41 25.94
C GLU A 90 -128.12 19.23 26.72
N VAL A 91 -128.18 19.01 28.03
CA VAL A 91 -127.01 18.64 28.86
C VAL A 91 -126.35 17.37 28.33
N GLU A 92 -127.11 16.33 27.99
CA GLU A 92 -126.56 15.08 27.43
C GLU A 92 -125.87 15.29 26.08
N LYS A 93 -126.40 16.20 25.24
CA LYS A 93 -125.82 16.55 23.94
C LYS A 93 -124.50 17.28 24.11
N VAL A 94 -124.44 18.32 24.94
CA VAL A 94 -123.21 19.10 25.16
C VAL A 94 -122.13 18.26 25.86
N ILE A 95 -122.50 17.35 26.76
CA ILE A 95 -121.58 16.36 27.35
C ILE A 95 -120.92 15.51 26.26
N LYS A 96 -121.69 15.01 25.28
CA LYS A 96 -121.16 14.19 24.18
C LYS A 96 -120.21 14.98 23.28
N GLU A 97 -120.53 16.24 22.98
CA GLU A 97 -119.71 17.13 22.14
C GLU A 97 -118.38 17.47 22.83
N LYS A 98 -118.42 18.01 24.06
CA LYS A 98 -117.20 18.33 24.84
C LYS A 98 -116.31 17.11 25.10
N SER A 99 -116.91 15.95 25.39
CA SER A 99 -116.15 14.71 25.59
C SER A 99 -115.39 14.29 24.34
N ARG A 100 -116.00 14.42 23.14
CA ARG A 100 -115.34 14.08 21.87
C ARG A 100 -114.21 15.05 21.52
N GLU A 101 -114.40 16.34 21.77
CA GLU A 101 -113.36 17.36 21.52
C GLU A 101 -112.13 17.12 22.39
N GLU A 102 -112.30 16.96 23.70
CA GLU A 102 -111.15 16.75 24.61
C GLU A 102 -110.50 15.38 24.37
N TYR A 103 -111.29 14.34 24.08
CA TYR A 103 -110.77 13.04 23.68
C TYR A 103 -109.87 13.16 22.44
N SER A 104 -110.35 13.83 21.39
CA SER A 104 -109.60 14.01 20.14
C SER A 104 -108.30 14.79 20.36
N ARG A 105 -108.34 15.81 21.22
CA ARG A 105 -107.16 16.60 21.60
C ARG A 105 -106.11 15.75 22.31
N ARG A 106 -106.52 14.93 23.30
CA ARG A 106 -105.61 14.09 24.07
C ARG A 106 -105.09 12.90 23.26
N ARG A 107 -105.97 12.26 22.49
CA ARG A 107 -105.63 11.22 21.52
C ARG A 107 -104.51 11.69 20.57
N LYS A 108 -104.67 12.87 19.97
CA LYS A 108 -103.66 13.42 19.05
C LYS A 108 -102.31 13.63 19.73
N LYS A 109 -102.29 14.16 20.95
CA LYS A 109 -101.04 14.30 21.73
C LYS A 109 -100.37 12.96 22.00
N ILE A 110 -101.16 11.94 22.37
CA ILE A 110 -100.65 10.58 22.60
C ILE A 110 -100.10 9.98 21.31
N GLU A 111 -100.83 10.13 20.19
CA GLU A 111 -100.42 9.66 18.86
C GLU A 111 -99.12 10.33 18.39
N ASP A 112 -98.97 11.64 18.57
CA ASP A 112 -97.75 12.38 18.23
C ASP A 112 -96.53 11.87 19.03
N VAL A 113 -96.74 11.51 20.30
CA VAL A 113 -95.69 10.90 21.14
C VAL A 113 -95.37 9.49 20.64
N ILE A 114 -96.37 8.64 20.40
CA ILE A 114 -96.15 7.27 19.90
C ILE A 114 -95.40 7.27 18.56
N ASN A 115 -95.76 8.16 17.64
CA ASN A 115 -95.11 8.27 16.32
C ASN A 115 -93.63 8.72 16.41
N LYS A 116 -93.26 9.42 17.49
CA LYS A 116 -91.88 9.81 17.77
C LYS A 116 -91.10 8.76 18.58
N MET A 117 -91.80 7.78 19.17
CA MET A 117 -91.14 6.67 19.86
C MET A 117 -90.46 5.76 18.85
N LYS A 118 -89.23 5.37 19.17
CA LYS A 118 -88.45 4.40 18.38
C LYS A 118 -88.59 2.96 18.91
N SER A 119 -89.44 2.72 19.90
CA SER A 119 -89.58 1.41 20.56
C SER A 119 -90.45 0.45 19.74
N GLY A 120 -90.18 -0.86 19.86
CA GLY A 120 -91.01 -1.90 19.23
C GLY A 120 -92.44 -1.96 19.77
N GLU A 121 -92.69 -1.35 20.92
CA GLU A 121 -94.02 -1.27 21.55
C GLU A 121 -94.92 -0.21 20.91
N ALA A 122 -94.39 0.69 20.05
CA ALA A 122 -95.16 1.74 19.40
C ALA A 122 -96.37 1.19 18.61
N SER A 123 -96.20 0.07 17.90
CA SER A 123 -97.30 -0.59 17.17
C SER A 123 -98.40 -1.09 18.13
N SER A 124 -98.01 -1.64 19.27
CA SER A 124 -98.95 -2.10 20.31
C SER A 124 -99.73 -0.94 20.90
N PHE A 125 -99.05 0.19 21.19
CA PHE A 125 -99.70 1.40 21.67
C PHE A 125 -100.64 2.03 20.64
N LEU A 126 -100.32 2.00 19.35
CA LEU A 126 -101.24 2.44 18.29
C LEU A 126 -102.51 1.56 18.21
N ASP A 127 -102.39 0.25 18.42
CA ASP A 127 -103.55 -0.63 18.43
C ASP A 127 -104.41 -0.45 19.68
N GLU A 128 -103.81 -0.19 20.84
CA GLU A 128 -104.53 0.21 22.06
C GLU A 128 -105.21 1.58 21.90
N LEU A 129 -104.59 2.51 21.17
CA LEU A 129 -105.18 3.80 20.83
C LEU A 129 -106.44 3.62 19.95
N LYS A 130 -106.39 2.74 18.94
CA LYS A 130 -107.56 2.37 18.12
C LYS A 130 -108.68 1.73 18.94
N ARG A 131 -108.35 0.85 19.90
CA ARG A 131 -109.35 0.27 20.81
C ARG A 131 -110.03 1.34 21.67
N ALA A 132 -109.29 2.36 22.09
CA ALA A 132 -109.88 3.49 22.80
C ALA A 132 -110.82 4.31 21.87
N ASP A 133 -110.49 4.43 20.58
CA ASP A 133 -111.32 5.09 19.56
C ASP A 133 -112.66 4.34 19.35
N GLU A 134 -112.63 3.00 19.26
CA GLU A 134 -113.82 2.15 19.07
C GLU A 134 -114.82 2.26 20.24
N VAL A 135 -114.32 2.36 21.47
CA VAL A 135 -115.15 2.45 22.68
C VAL A 135 -115.81 3.83 22.84
N LEU A 136 -115.33 4.86 22.13
CA LEU A 136 -115.74 6.26 22.32
C LEU A 136 -117.21 6.50 22.04
N SER A 137 -117.77 5.81 21.04
CA SER A 137 -119.20 5.93 20.67
C SER A 137 -120.13 5.31 21.70
N GLU A 138 -119.66 4.30 22.44
CA GLU A 138 -120.44 3.54 23.42
C GLU A 138 -120.33 4.15 24.82
N ASP A 139 -119.10 4.42 25.26
CA ASP A 139 -118.80 4.95 26.59
C ASP A 139 -117.55 5.87 26.56
N PRO A 140 -117.75 7.20 26.46
CA PRO A 140 -116.66 8.16 26.46
C PRO A 140 -115.76 8.09 27.71
N MET A 141 -116.29 7.73 28.88
CA MET A 141 -115.51 7.70 30.12
C MET A 141 -114.57 6.50 30.14
N LYS A 142 -115.04 5.36 29.65
CA LYS A 142 -114.20 4.18 29.46
C LYS A 142 -113.06 4.48 28.48
N SER A 143 -113.33 5.20 27.38
CA SER A 143 -112.29 5.65 26.44
C SER A 143 -111.27 6.61 27.06
N PHE A 144 -111.69 7.55 27.92
CA PHE A 144 -110.74 8.44 28.63
C PHE A 144 -109.85 7.68 29.61
N ASN A 145 -110.40 6.72 30.36
CA ASN A 145 -109.60 5.88 31.26
C ASN A 145 -108.59 5.01 30.49
N LEU A 146 -108.98 4.51 29.31
CA LEU A 146 -108.06 3.80 28.41
C LEU A 146 -106.92 4.70 27.93
N LEU A 147 -107.21 5.94 27.51
CA LEU A 147 -106.17 6.91 27.12
C LEU A 147 -105.22 7.26 28.27
N ALA A 148 -105.74 7.50 29.49
CA ALA A 148 -104.91 7.84 30.64
C ALA A 148 -104.01 6.67 31.08
N SER A 149 -104.53 5.44 31.01
CA SER A 149 -103.74 4.22 31.23
C SER A 149 -102.65 4.04 30.17
N LEU A 150 -102.99 4.27 28.90
CA LEU A 150 -102.06 4.24 27.78
C LEU A 150 -100.94 5.28 27.91
N GLU A 151 -101.28 6.53 28.26
CA GLU A 151 -100.33 7.62 28.50
C GLU A 151 -99.35 7.28 29.64
N GLY A 152 -99.83 6.70 30.74
CA GLY A 152 -98.98 6.25 31.85
C GLY A 152 -98.04 5.09 31.46
N ARG A 153 -98.48 4.16 30.61
CA ARG A 153 -97.64 3.07 30.09
C ARG A 153 -96.61 3.58 29.08
N ILE A 154 -97.00 4.51 28.21
CA ILE A 154 -96.10 5.18 27.27
C ILE A 154 -94.98 5.93 28.03
N LEU A 155 -95.34 6.69 29.07
CA LEU A 155 -94.35 7.41 29.87
C LEU A 155 -93.35 6.45 30.55
N LYS A 156 -93.82 5.32 31.09
CA LYS A 156 -92.95 4.26 31.65
C LYS A 156 -92.04 3.63 30.60
N ALA A 157 -92.55 3.39 29.39
CA ALA A 157 -91.74 2.86 28.29
C ALA A 157 -90.65 3.85 27.85
N ILE A 158 -90.97 5.15 27.79
CA ILE A 158 -90.00 6.21 27.50
C ILE A 158 -88.96 6.34 28.63
N GLU A 159 -89.38 6.23 29.89
CA GLU A 159 -88.47 6.24 31.03
C GLU A 159 -87.53 5.04 31.00
N ALA A 160 -88.02 3.85 30.64
CA ALA A 160 -87.19 2.66 30.46
C ALA A 160 -86.18 2.83 29.32
N ASP A 161 -86.57 3.39 28.16
CA ASP A 161 -85.64 3.68 27.05
C ASP A 161 -84.58 4.70 27.48
N PHE A 162 -84.98 5.74 28.23
CA PHE A 162 -84.06 6.72 28.79
C PHE A 162 -83.03 6.07 29.72
N GLN A 163 -83.45 5.24 30.68
CA GLN A 163 -82.53 4.57 31.60
C GLN A 163 -81.62 3.58 30.87
N SER A 164 -82.14 2.83 29.90
CA SER A 164 -81.35 1.90 29.09
C SER A 164 -80.27 2.62 28.28
N LYS A 165 -80.63 3.69 27.57
CA LYS A 165 -79.66 4.53 26.84
C LYS A 165 -78.65 5.20 27.77
N LYS A 166 -79.11 5.72 28.91
CA LYS A 166 -78.24 6.34 29.92
C LYS A 166 -77.16 5.36 30.38
N MET A 167 -77.54 4.13 30.73
CA MET A 167 -76.61 3.08 31.16
C MET A 167 -75.65 2.68 30.04
N ALA A 168 -76.16 2.44 28.83
CA ALA A 168 -75.34 2.03 27.68
C ALA A 168 -74.31 3.11 27.29
N LEU A 169 -74.71 4.39 27.33
CA LEU A 169 -73.82 5.50 27.03
C LEU A 169 -72.72 5.64 28.10
N LEU A 170 -73.08 5.52 29.38
CA LEU A 170 -72.12 5.53 30.48
C LEU A 170 -71.13 4.36 30.35
N GLU A 171 -71.59 3.15 30.06
CA GLU A 171 -70.70 1.97 29.91
C GLU A 171 -69.72 2.15 28.75
N ARG A 172 -70.17 2.66 27.60
CA ARG A 172 -69.31 2.91 26.43
C ARG A 172 -68.27 4.00 26.64
N MET A 173 -68.57 5.00 27.48
CA MET A 173 -67.75 6.21 27.65
C MET A 173 -66.92 6.20 28.93
N ALA A 174 -67.32 5.41 29.95
CA ALA A 174 -66.67 5.43 31.27
C ALA A 174 -65.23 4.90 31.27
N SER A 175 -64.87 4.05 30.30
CA SER A 175 -63.52 3.51 30.16
C SER A 175 -62.58 4.41 29.37
N ILE A 176 -63.07 5.53 28.83
CA ILE A 176 -62.28 6.44 27.99
C ILE A 176 -61.70 7.55 28.86
N GLU A 177 -60.38 7.55 28.99
CA GLU A 177 -59.62 8.58 29.71
C GLU A 177 -59.88 9.98 29.11
N GLY A 178 -60.26 10.96 29.95
CA GLY A 178 -60.52 12.34 29.53
C GLY A 178 -61.97 12.65 29.10
N TYR A 179 -62.87 11.66 29.23
CA TYR A 179 -64.30 11.78 28.89
C TYR A 179 -65.21 11.80 30.13
N GLU A 180 -64.68 12.10 31.32
CA GLU A 180 -65.43 12.19 32.58
C GLU A 180 -66.57 13.22 32.49
N TRP A 181 -66.39 14.28 31.70
CA TRP A 181 -67.42 15.30 31.42
C TRP A 181 -68.71 14.73 30.82
N VAL A 182 -68.63 13.59 30.11
CA VAL A 182 -69.80 12.90 29.55
C VAL A 182 -70.68 12.38 30.68
N LYS A 183 -70.05 11.77 31.69
CA LYS A 183 -70.75 11.28 32.88
C LYS A 183 -71.44 12.42 33.62
N ASP A 184 -70.73 13.53 33.84
CA ASP A 184 -71.27 14.70 34.55
C ASP A 184 -72.49 15.30 33.83
N LYS A 185 -72.40 15.45 32.49
CA LYS A 185 -73.53 15.94 31.68
C LYS A 185 -74.72 14.98 31.73
N ILE A 186 -74.49 13.67 31.66
CA ILE A 186 -75.54 12.64 31.71
C ILE A 186 -76.25 12.61 33.08
N GLU A 187 -75.49 12.73 34.17
CA GLU A 187 -76.05 12.72 35.53
C GLU A 187 -76.92 13.95 35.82
N SER A 188 -76.63 15.10 35.19
CA SER A 188 -77.40 16.34 35.32
C SER A 188 -78.77 16.34 34.61
N ILE A 189 -79.08 15.32 33.79
CA ILE A 189 -80.33 15.26 33.03
C ILE A 189 -81.48 14.78 33.91
N GLU A 190 -82.46 15.66 34.14
CA GLU A 190 -83.77 15.29 34.67
C GLU A 190 -84.64 14.64 33.59
N PHE A 191 -85.43 13.63 33.97
CA PHE A 191 -86.37 12.96 33.05
C PHE A 191 -87.57 13.86 32.73
N LYS A 192 -87.73 14.22 31.46
CA LYS A 192 -88.77 15.09 30.90
C LYS A 192 -89.34 14.49 29.61
N GLY A 193 -89.56 13.17 29.60
CA GLY A 193 -90.06 12.45 28.43
C GLY A 193 -89.02 12.35 27.29
N LEU A 194 -89.47 12.44 26.03
CA LEU A 194 -88.62 12.22 24.84
C LEU A 194 -87.44 13.21 24.74
N GLU A 195 -87.58 14.45 25.24
CA GLU A 195 -86.52 15.46 25.19
C GLU A 195 -85.25 15.02 25.93
N SER A 196 -85.40 14.29 27.04
CA SER A 196 -84.25 13.77 27.79
C SER A 196 -83.47 12.71 27.00
N ILE A 197 -84.15 11.95 26.14
CA ILE A 197 -83.52 10.96 25.24
C ILE A 197 -82.77 11.68 24.12
N GLU A 198 -83.34 12.74 23.54
CA GLU A 198 -82.65 13.56 22.53
C GLU A 198 -81.39 14.22 23.10
N ARG A 199 -81.44 14.72 24.34
CA ARG A 199 -80.27 15.28 25.03
C ARG A 199 -79.17 14.24 25.24
N LEU A 200 -79.51 12.99 25.60
CA LEU A 200 -78.52 11.90 25.68
C LEU A 200 -77.85 11.64 24.32
N SER A 201 -78.62 11.62 23.22
CA SER A 201 -78.06 11.46 21.87
C SER A 201 -77.15 12.62 21.46
N GLN A 202 -77.48 13.87 21.82
CA GLN A 202 -76.61 15.01 21.56
C GLN A 202 -75.27 14.92 22.29
N ILE A 203 -75.28 14.47 23.55
CA ILE A 203 -74.04 14.25 24.32
C ILE A 203 -73.20 13.12 23.69
N GLU A 204 -73.84 12.03 23.28
CA GLU A 204 -73.16 10.92 22.57
C GLU A 204 -72.52 11.40 21.27
N ASP A 205 -73.23 12.18 20.45
CA ASP A 205 -72.70 12.75 19.20
C ASP A 205 -71.51 13.69 19.43
N GLU A 206 -71.58 14.54 20.47
CA GLU A 206 -70.48 15.45 20.85
C GLU A 206 -69.23 14.66 21.27
N ALA A 207 -69.41 13.61 22.09
CA ALA A 207 -68.33 12.75 22.53
C ALA A 207 -67.69 11.98 21.37
N ILE A 208 -68.50 11.36 20.50
CA ILE A 208 -68.02 10.60 19.34
C ILE A 208 -67.24 11.52 18.38
N LYS A 209 -67.72 12.75 18.16
CA LYS A 209 -67.03 13.71 17.30
C LYS A 209 -65.63 14.02 17.83
N LYS A 210 -65.52 14.36 19.12
CA LYS A 210 -64.24 14.64 19.76
C LYS A 210 -63.29 13.44 19.71
N LEU A 211 -63.80 12.24 19.96
CA LEU A 211 -63.01 11.00 19.91
C LEU A 211 -62.44 10.72 18.52
N ARG A 212 -63.25 10.96 17.47
CA ARG A 212 -62.80 10.82 16.07
C ARG A 212 -61.72 11.82 15.71
N GLU A 213 -61.82 13.06 16.19
CA GLU A 213 -60.79 14.09 15.99
C GLU A 213 -59.47 13.67 16.67
N GLU A 214 -59.51 13.28 17.94
CA GLU A 214 -58.32 12.84 18.71
C GLU A 214 -57.64 11.61 18.09
N ILE A 215 -58.41 10.56 17.73
CA ILE A 215 -57.86 9.38 17.05
C ILE A 215 -57.32 9.75 15.67
N GLY A 216 -58.03 10.62 14.93
CA GLY A 216 -57.59 11.11 13.63
C GLY A 216 -56.22 11.81 13.68
N GLU A 217 -55.99 12.62 14.71
CA GLU A 217 -54.68 13.27 14.93
C GLU A 217 -53.57 12.26 15.21
N ILE A 218 -53.81 11.24 16.04
CA ILE A 218 -52.82 10.20 16.35
C ILE A 218 -52.47 9.41 15.09
N LEU A 219 -53.48 8.98 14.34
CA LEU A 219 -53.27 8.23 13.08
C LEU A 219 -52.57 9.10 12.03
N SER A 220 -52.87 10.40 11.95
CA SER A 220 -52.17 11.32 11.05
C SER A 220 -50.69 11.47 11.39
N LYS A 221 -50.33 11.51 12.67
CA LYS A 221 -48.91 11.51 13.09
C LYS A 221 -48.20 10.22 12.68
N ALA A 222 -48.88 9.07 12.78
CA ALA A 222 -48.34 7.79 12.31
C ALA A 222 -48.12 7.79 10.78
N ASP A 223 -49.10 8.28 10.02
CA ASP A 223 -49.02 8.37 8.55
C ASP A 223 -47.84 9.24 8.08
N LYS A 224 -47.60 10.37 8.74
CA LYS A 224 -46.46 11.24 8.43
C LYS A 224 -45.13 10.51 8.59
N LEU A 225 -44.95 9.74 9.66
CA LEU A 225 -43.71 8.96 9.86
C LEU A 225 -43.52 7.89 8.78
N LEU A 226 -44.62 7.24 8.35
CA LEU A 226 -44.61 6.29 7.25
C LEU A 226 -44.26 6.96 5.92
N GLU A 227 -44.81 8.14 5.65
CA GLU A 227 -44.53 8.94 4.45
C GLU A 227 -43.07 9.37 4.40
N VAL A 228 -42.53 9.90 5.50
CA VAL A 228 -41.12 10.30 5.60
C VAL A 228 -40.21 9.11 5.33
N ALA A 229 -40.46 7.94 5.95
CA ALA A 229 -39.66 6.73 5.69
C ALA A 229 -39.80 6.26 4.22
N SER A 230 -41.01 6.33 3.66
CA SER A 230 -41.28 5.93 2.27
C SER A 230 -40.63 6.86 1.25
N SER A 231 -40.51 8.16 1.56
CA SER A 231 -39.79 9.13 0.73
C SER A 231 -38.30 8.81 0.63
N ALA A 232 -37.74 8.13 1.64
CA ALA A 232 -36.40 7.58 1.64
C ALA A 232 -36.35 6.13 1.09
N HIS A 233 -37.39 5.69 0.38
CA HIS A 233 -37.55 4.34 -0.17
C HIS A 233 -37.49 3.21 0.87
N TYR A 234 -37.84 3.51 2.13
CA TYR A 234 -37.87 2.52 3.21
C TYR A 234 -39.30 2.26 3.69
N ASN A 235 -39.75 1.01 3.58
CA ASN A 235 -41.03 0.59 4.13
C ASN A 235 -40.86 0.14 5.58
N LEU A 236 -41.48 0.85 6.53
CA LEU A 236 -41.48 0.44 7.93
C LEU A 236 -42.20 -0.91 8.10
N PRO A 237 -41.65 -1.85 8.89
CA PRO A 237 -42.27 -3.14 9.15
C PRO A 237 -43.36 -3.00 10.22
N VAL A 238 -44.52 -2.46 9.83
CA VAL A 238 -45.69 -2.28 10.71
C VAL A 238 -46.91 -2.94 10.09
N ASP A 239 -47.84 -3.42 10.92
CA ASP A 239 -49.10 -3.97 10.43
C ASP A 239 -50.03 -2.84 9.95
N LYS A 240 -50.18 -2.72 8.63
CA LYS A 240 -51.06 -1.71 8.02
C LYS A 240 -52.53 -1.95 8.31
N ASN A 241 -52.92 -3.18 8.68
CA ASN A 241 -54.31 -3.51 8.99
C ASN A 241 -54.73 -3.00 10.37
N GLU A 242 -53.78 -2.68 11.26
CA GLU A 242 -54.12 -2.19 12.60
C GLU A 242 -54.79 -0.81 12.54
N LYS A 243 -54.39 0.04 11.58
CA LYS A 243 -55.09 1.29 11.29
C LYS A 243 -56.54 1.05 10.86
N ASP A 244 -56.76 0.11 9.94
CA ASP A 244 -58.10 -0.25 9.48
C ASP A 244 -58.95 -0.86 10.59
N ARG A 245 -58.32 -1.61 11.50
CA ARG A 245 -58.95 -2.17 12.71
C ARG A 245 -59.40 -1.06 13.66
N VAL A 246 -58.57 -0.05 13.94
CA VAL A 246 -58.93 1.12 14.76
C VAL A 246 -60.11 1.88 14.13
N LEU A 247 -60.07 2.11 12.81
CA LEU A 247 -61.17 2.76 12.09
C LEU A 247 -62.46 1.91 12.06
N LYS A 248 -62.33 0.58 12.12
CA LYS A 248 -63.46 -0.34 12.25
C LYS A 248 -64.09 -0.28 13.64
N LEU A 249 -63.28 -0.29 14.71
CA LEU A 249 -63.75 -0.13 16.10
C LEU A 249 -64.55 1.16 16.28
N LEU A 250 -64.10 2.27 15.66
CA LEU A 250 -64.82 3.55 15.63
C LEU A 250 -66.18 3.50 14.91
N ARG A 251 -66.32 2.66 13.89
CA ARG A 251 -67.57 2.49 13.13
C ARG A 251 -68.56 1.58 13.86
N GLU A 252 -68.05 0.57 14.57
CA GLU A 252 -68.84 -0.42 15.31
C GLU A 252 -69.29 0.08 16.69
N GLY A 253 -68.79 1.23 17.13
CA GLY A 253 -69.15 1.84 18.42
C GLY A 253 -68.35 1.34 19.61
N SER A 254 -67.24 0.63 19.36
CA SER A 254 -66.31 0.13 20.39
C SER A 254 -65.33 1.23 20.81
N TYR A 255 -65.87 2.30 21.40
CA TYR A 255 -65.14 3.52 21.71
C TYR A 255 -64.10 3.38 22.83
N GLY A 256 -64.21 2.36 23.68
CA GLY A 256 -63.22 2.06 24.73
C GLY A 256 -61.87 1.57 24.17
N GLU A 257 -61.89 0.74 23.13
CA GLU A 257 -60.68 0.10 22.60
C GLU A 257 -59.97 0.95 21.52
N ALA A 258 -60.73 1.79 20.80
CA ALA A 258 -60.20 2.53 19.65
C ALA A 258 -59.06 3.51 20.01
N PRO A 259 -59.11 4.29 21.11
CA PRO A 259 -58.02 5.18 21.52
C PRO A 259 -56.74 4.44 21.90
N GLU A 260 -56.85 3.33 22.65
CA GLU A 260 -55.70 2.50 23.01
C GLU A 260 -55.08 1.85 21.77
N GLY A 261 -55.90 1.33 20.85
CA GLY A 261 -55.44 0.81 19.56
C GLY A 261 -54.69 1.87 18.74
N ALA A 262 -55.22 3.09 18.66
CA ALA A 262 -54.57 4.20 17.96
C ALA A 262 -53.21 4.57 18.59
N LYS A 263 -53.15 4.69 19.93
CA LYS A 263 -51.91 4.96 20.68
C LYS A 263 -50.88 3.85 20.47
N SER A 264 -51.30 2.59 20.55
CA SER A 264 -50.45 1.41 20.37
C SER A 264 -49.87 1.34 18.95
N TYR A 265 -50.71 1.55 17.93
CA TYR A 265 -50.28 1.64 16.53
C TYR A 265 -49.25 2.75 16.30
N TYR A 266 -49.49 3.95 16.85
CA TYR A 266 -48.54 5.05 16.73
C TYR A 266 -47.19 4.75 17.40
N GLU A 267 -47.18 4.14 18.59
CA GLU A 267 -45.92 3.75 19.25
C GLU A 267 -45.18 2.64 18.50
N GLU A 268 -45.88 1.69 17.87
CA GLU A 268 -45.28 0.70 16.98
C GLU A 268 -44.59 1.38 15.79
N VAL A 269 -45.29 2.29 15.11
CA VAL A 269 -44.75 3.08 13.99
C VAL A 269 -43.53 3.89 14.43
N LYS A 270 -43.60 4.56 15.58
CA LYS A 270 -42.50 5.35 16.13
C LYS A 270 -41.27 4.49 16.49
N LYS A 271 -41.47 3.30 17.04
CA LYS A 271 -40.38 2.35 17.33
C LYS A 271 -39.71 1.83 16.05
N SER A 272 -40.52 1.47 15.05
CA SER A 272 -40.05 1.06 13.73
C SER A 272 -39.30 2.19 13.02
N PHE A 273 -39.82 3.42 13.08
CA PHE A 273 -39.18 4.61 12.53
C PHE A 273 -37.84 4.91 13.25
N SER A 274 -37.79 4.76 14.57
CA SER A 274 -36.54 4.91 15.34
C SER A 274 -35.46 3.91 14.92
N THR A 275 -35.86 2.68 14.65
CA THR A 275 -34.94 1.64 14.14
C THR A 275 -34.42 2.02 12.75
N PHE A 276 -35.29 2.52 11.87
CA PHE A 276 -34.91 3.03 10.56
C PHE A 276 -33.94 4.22 10.66
N PHE A 277 -34.26 5.22 11.47
CA PHE A 277 -33.40 6.39 11.69
C PHE A 277 -32.02 6.01 12.22
N ASN A 278 -31.93 5.10 13.20
CA ASN A 278 -30.66 4.65 13.75
C ASN A 278 -29.78 3.94 12.70
N LYS A 279 -30.37 3.23 11.74
CA LYS A 279 -29.62 2.65 10.60
C LYS A 279 -29.04 3.76 9.72
N LEU A 280 -29.84 4.76 9.37
CA LEU A 280 -29.37 5.92 8.60
C LEU A 280 -28.28 6.69 9.35
N LEU A 281 -28.43 6.86 10.66
CA LEU A 281 -27.44 7.51 11.51
C LEU A 281 -26.11 6.77 11.47
N GLY A 282 -26.13 5.43 11.56
CA GLY A 282 -24.93 4.58 11.45
C GLY A 282 -24.24 4.73 10.09
N ILE A 283 -25.00 4.70 9.00
CA ILE A 283 -24.47 4.92 7.64
C ILE A 283 -23.84 6.31 7.51
N SER A 284 -24.53 7.34 8.01
CA SER A 284 -24.07 8.73 7.94
C SER A 284 -22.77 8.95 8.73
N ARG A 285 -22.64 8.32 9.90
CA ARG A 285 -21.40 8.33 10.70
C ARG A 285 -20.26 7.61 9.97
N MET A 286 -20.54 6.47 9.34
CA MET A 286 -19.54 5.76 8.54
C MET A 286 -19.05 6.61 7.37
N ILE A 287 -19.96 7.32 6.68
CA ILE A 287 -19.63 8.25 5.58
C ILE A 287 -18.70 9.37 6.05
N VAL A 288 -18.96 9.93 7.24
CA VAL A 288 -18.11 10.95 7.86
C VAL A 288 -16.74 10.38 8.25
N GLU A 289 -16.70 9.17 8.82
CA GLU A 289 -15.46 8.51 9.22
C GLU A 289 -14.58 8.17 8.00
N GLU A 290 -15.18 7.71 6.90
CA GLU A 290 -14.47 7.55 5.62
C GLU A 290 -13.85 8.87 5.15
N GLY A 291 -14.56 9.99 5.30
CA GLY A 291 -14.03 11.32 4.98
C GLY A 291 -12.81 11.68 5.84
N LYS A 292 -12.85 11.41 7.15
CA LYS A 292 -11.69 11.60 8.03
C LYS A 292 -10.50 10.72 7.65
N MET A 293 -10.75 9.46 7.26
CA MET A 293 -9.71 8.57 6.72
C MET A 293 -9.17 9.02 5.35
N MET A 294 -9.86 9.95 4.67
CA MET A 294 -9.37 10.68 3.50
C MET A 294 -8.67 11.99 3.89
N GLU A 295 -8.32 12.18 5.16
CA GLU A 295 -7.63 13.37 5.69
C GLU A 295 -8.46 14.66 5.56
N LEU A 296 -9.79 14.55 5.51
CA LEU A 296 -10.71 15.70 5.46
C LEU A 296 -11.19 16.12 6.85
N ASP A 297 -11.37 17.43 7.03
CA ASP A 297 -12.11 17.97 8.18
C ASP A 297 -13.62 17.77 7.97
N MET A 298 -14.22 16.95 8.83
CA MET A 298 -15.64 16.57 8.78
C MET A 298 -16.40 17.04 10.04
N GLU A 299 -15.86 18.00 10.80
CA GLU A 299 -16.44 18.43 12.07
C GLU A 299 -17.84 19.05 11.90
N THR A 300 -18.05 19.81 10.82
CA THR A 300 -19.33 20.46 10.52
C THR A 300 -20.44 19.42 10.27
N GLN A 301 -20.15 18.39 9.48
CA GLN A 301 -21.09 17.32 9.16
C GLN A 301 -21.38 16.46 10.39
N LEU A 302 -20.35 16.17 11.21
CA LEU A 302 -20.52 15.44 12.46
C LEU A 302 -21.46 16.18 13.43
N LYS A 303 -21.29 17.50 13.60
CA LYS A 303 -22.20 18.34 14.39
C LYS A 303 -23.62 18.34 13.85
N GLY A 304 -23.79 18.29 12.52
CA GLY A 304 -25.10 18.14 11.88
C GLY A 304 -25.78 16.82 12.24
N ILE A 305 -25.03 15.71 12.19
CA ILE A 305 -25.49 14.37 12.58
C ILE A 305 -25.87 14.31 14.07
N GLU A 306 -25.06 14.91 14.94
CA GLU A 306 -25.34 14.96 16.39
C GLU A 306 -26.61 15.75 16.71
N LYS A 307 -26.80 16.90 16.05
CA LYS A 307 -28.04 17.69 16.16
C LYS A 307 -29.26 16.93 15.65
N ALA A 308 -29.12 16.16 14.56
CA ALA A 308 -30.21 15.31 14.06
C ALA A 308 -30.60 14.24 15.10
N GLU A 309 -29.61 13.64 15.78
CA GLU A 309 -29.86 12.69 16.88
C GLU A 309 -30.57 13.36 18.07
N GLU A 310 -30.22 14.60 18.42
CA GLU A 310 -30.93 15.35 19.46
C GLU A 310 -32.39 15.65 19.09
N LEU A 311 -32.65 16.07 17.84
CA LEU A 311 -34.00 16.31 17.32
C LEU A 311 -34.85 15.03 17.37
N MET A 312 -34.24 13.89 17.01
CA MET A 312 -34.89 12.58 17.13
C MET A 312 -35.30 12.26 18.57
N LYS A 313 -34.42 12.52 19.55
CA LYS A 313 -34.70 12.32 20.98
C LYS A 313 -35.82 13.24 21.50
N ARG A 314 -35.95 14.44 20.93
CA ARG A 314 -37.02 15.40 21.26
C ARG A 314 -38.35 15.11 20.56
N GLY A 315 -38.39 14.14 19.64
CA GLY A 315 -39.59 13.78 18.87
C GLY A 315 -39.82 14.64 17.61
N ASN A 316 -38.85 15.47 17.22
CA ASN A 316 -38.90 16.26 15.98
C ASN A 316 -38.41 15.41 14.80
N PHE A 317 -39.19 14.40 14.42
CA PHE A 317 -38.79 13.36 13.47
C PHE A 317 -38.49 13.86 12.05
N GLU A 318 -39.33 14.77 11.53
CA GLU A 318 -39.17 15.34 10.18
C GLU A 318 -37.88 16.16 10.08
N GLU A 319 -37.66 17.10 11.00
CA GLU A 319 -36.45 17.92 11.07
C GLU A 319 -35.19 17.07 11.29
N ALA A 320 -35.28 16.00 12.11
CA ALA A 320 -34.18 15.09 12.35
C ALA A 320 -33.72 14.39 11.06
N ILE A 321 -34.65 13.88 10.25
CA ILE A 321 -34.30 13.23 8.98
C ILE A 321 -33.75 14.21 7.97
N GLU A 322 -34.36 15.40 7.84
CA GLU A 322 -33.90 16.40 6.88
C GLU A 322 -32.47 16.86 7.20
N LEU A 323 -32.19 17.11 8.48
CA LEU A 323 -30.86 17.50 8.92
C LEU A 323 -29.83 16.39 8.73
N LEU A 324 -30.20 15.14 9.02
CA LEU A 324 -29.34 13.98 8.80
C LEU A 324 -29.01 13.81 7.32
N ARG A 325 -30.03 13.88 6.44
CA ARG A 325 -29.85 13.78 4.99
C ARG A 325 -28.91 14.87 4.48
N LYS A 326 -29.14 16.12 4.89
CA LYS A 326 -28.30 17.26 4.49
C LYS A 326 -26.85 17.07 4.93
N ALA A 327 -26.61 16.69 6.18
CA ALA A 327 -25.25 16.45 6.68
C ALA A 327 -24.53 15.33 5.91
N THR A 328 -25.26 14.27 5.54
CA THR A 328 -24.74 13.14 4.77
C THR A 328 -24.45 13.51 3.32
N GLU A 329 -25.33 14.26 2.66
CA GLU A 329 -25.10 14.77 1.30
C GLU A 329 -23.92 15.73 1.23
N GLU A 330 -23.79 16.63 2.21
CA GLU A 330 -22.63 17.51 2.34
C GLU A 330 -21.34 16.70 2.54
N ALA A 331 -21.36 15.66 3.39
CA ALA A 331 -20.21 14.78 3.61
C ALA A 331 -19.79 14.06 2.32
N GLU A 332 -20.75 13.49 1.58
CA GLU A 332 -20.48 12.83 0.30
C GLU A 332 -19.92 13.80 -0.74
N ASN A 333 -20.47 15.02 -0.83
CA ASN A 333 -19.97 16.04 -1.76
C ASN A 333 -18.54 16.48 -1.44
N VAL A 334 -18.21 16.68 -0.16
CA VAL A 334 -16.84 17.02 0.27
C VAL A 334 -15.85 15.90 -0.10
N LYS A 335 -16.22 14.62 0.13
CA LYS A 335 -15.42 13.47 -0.31
C LYS A 335 -15.22 13.47 -1.83
N LEU A 336 -16.28 13.67 -2.61
CA LEU A 336 -16.22 13.71 -4.08
C LEU A 336 -15.25 14.79 -4.58
N GLN A 337 -15.40 16.02 -4.09
CA GLN A 337 -14.53 17.15 -4.47
C GLN A 337 -13.07 16.86 -4.13
N HIS A 338 -12.82 16.21 -2.99
CA HIS A 338 -11.48 15.82 -2.60
C HIS A 338 -10.86 14.82 -3.57
N VAL A 339 -11.56 13.74 -3.93
CA VAL A 339 -11.06 12.77 -4.92
C VAL A 339 -10.77 13.47 -6.26
N MET A 340 -11.66 14.38 -6.71
CA MET A 340 -11.45 15.14 -7.94
C MET A 340 -10.18 16.01 -7.87
N LYS A 341 -9.92 16.64 -6.71
CA LYS A 341 -8.68 17.38 -6.47
C LYS A 341 -7.46 16.47 -6.53
N VAL A 342 -7.46 15.32 -5.85
CA VAL A 342 -6.33 14.39 -5.87
C VAL A 342 -6.07 13.83 -7.28
N ILE A 343 -7.13 13.58 -8.07
CA ILE A 343 -6.98 13.22 -9.50
C ILE A 343 -6.33 14.35 -10.29
N LYS A 344 -6.66 15.62 -10.00
CA LYS A 344 -6.03 16.77 -10.63
C LYS A 344 -4.54 16.84 -10.26
N ASP A 345 -4.20 16.69 -8.99
CA ASP A 345 -2.82 16.71 -8.51
C ASP A 345 -1.97 15.61 -9.19
N LEU A 346 -2.54 14.40 -9.38
CA LEU A 346 -1.89 13.33 -10.16
C LEU A 346 -1.67 13.72 -11.63
N ARG A 347 -2.63 14.39 -12.27
CA ARG A 347 -2.47 14.86 -13.66
C ARG A 347 -1.43 15.96 -13.80
N GLU A 348 -1.26 16.81 -12.80
CA GLU A 348 -0.19 17.81 -12.80
C GLU A 348 1.18 17.11 -12.77
N LYS A 349 1.33 16.03 -11.98
CA LYS A 349 2.54 15.18 -11.99
C LYS A 349 2.79 14.44 -13.31
N PHE A 350 1.76 14.18 -14.11
CA PHE A 350 1.95 13.60 -15.45
C PHE A 350 2.74 14.51 -16.39
N VAL A 351 2.76 15.83 -16.17
CA VAL A 351 3.59 16.74 -16.97
C VAL A 351 5.07 16.43 -16.74
N GLU A 352 5.51 16.39 -15.48
CA GLU A 352 6.88 16.04 -15.10
C GLU A 352 7.27 14.63 -15.57
N ALA A 353 6.36 13.67 -15.41
CA ALA A 353 6.61 12.30 -15.84
C ALA A 353 6.70 12.17 -17.36
N LYS A 354 5.90 12.94 -18.11
CA LYS A 354 5.95 12.97 -19.57
C LYS A 354 7.21 13.63 -20.11
N GLU A 355 7.72 14.68 -19.45
CA GLU A 355 9.01 15.29 -19.79
C GLU A 355 10.18 14.31 -19.65
N ARG A 356 10.01 13.27 -18.84
CA ARG A 356 10.98 12.17 -18.62
C ARG A 356 10.61 10.88 -19.35
N GLU A 357 9.66 10.95 -20.29
CA GLU A 357 9.19 9.82 -21.10
C GLU A 357 8.67 8.60 -20.33
N ILE A 358 8.29 8.78 -19.06
CA ILE A 358 7.73 7.69 -18.24
C ILE A 358 6.37 7.25 -18.80
N ASP A 359 6.18 5.94 -18.97
CA ASP A 359 4.89 5.36 -19.38
C ASP A 359 3.77 5.69 -18.38
N LEU A 360 2.77 6.44 -18.84
CA LEU A 360 1.64 6.90 -18.05
C LEU A 360 0.42 5.97 -18.10
N GLU A 361 0.44 4.96 -18.99
CA GLU A 361 -0.70 4.07 -19.24
C GLU A 361 -1.23 3.35 -17.98
N PRO A 362 -0.37 2.81 -17.08
CA PRO A 362 -0.84 2.17 -15.85
C PRO A 362 -1.60 3.14 -14.93
N TYR A 363 -1.11 4.37 -14.81
CA TYR A 363 -1.70 5.40 -13.96
C TYR A 363 -3.01 5.95 -14.53
N MET A 364 -3.11 6.04 -15.86
CA MET A 364 -4.35 6.42 -16.56
C MET A 364 -5.48 5.41 -16.32
N LYS A 365 -5.17 4.11 -16.35
CA LYS A 365 -6.12 3.05 -15.99
C LYS A 365 -6.60 3.16 -14.54
N MET A 366 -5.71 3.50 -13.60
CA MET A 366 -6.09 3.74 -12.21
C MET A 366 -7.03 4.95 -12.06
N ILE A 367 -6.82 6.03 -12.82
CA ILE A 367 -7.75 7.18 -12.86
C ILE A 367 -9.11 6.76 -13.42
N GLU A 368 -9.16 5.96 -14.49
CA GLU A 368 -10.42 5.50 -15.07
C GLU A 368 -11.20 4.61 -14.09
N ASN A 369 -10.51 3.67 -13.44
CA ASN A 369 -11.08 2.84 -12.38
C ASN A 369 -11.59 3.68 -11.20
N SER A 370 -10.85 4.71 -10.79
CA SER A 370 -11.28 5.66 -9.76
C SER A 370 -12.57 6.40 -10.17
N LYS A 371 -12.66 6.88 -11.42
CA LYS A 371 -13.90 7.48 -11.95
C LYS A 371 -15.08 6.51 -11.93
N ASN A 372 -14.87 5.23 -12.21
CA ASN A 372 -15.93 4.22 -12.13
C ASN A 372 -16.37 3.95 -10.68
N LEU A 373 -15.45 3.97 -9.72
CA LEU A 373 -15.77 3.91 -8.29
C LEU A 373 -16.57 5.14 -7.82
N LEU A 374 -16.26 6.33 -8.33
CA LEU A 374 -17.03 7.55 -8.05
C LEU A 374 -18.48 7.44 -8.53
N LYS A 375 -18.73 6.89 -9.72
CA LYS A 375 -20.09 6.71 -10.28
C LYS A 375 -21.01 5.86 -9.39
N ILE A 376 -20.45 4.95 -8.59
CA ILE A 376 -21.20 4.08 -7.66
C ILE A 376 -21.08 4.53 -6.20
N GLY A 377 -20.61 5.76 -5.94
CA GLY A 377 -20.53 6.35 -4.59
C GLY A 377 -19.42 5.79 -3.69
N ARG A 378 -18.41 5.11 -4.24
CA ARG A 378 -17.30 4.51 -3.47
C ARG A 378 -16.12 5.48 -3.34
N HIS A 379 -16.36 6.65 -2.75
CA HIS A 379 -15.37 7.75 -2.68
C HIS A 379 -14.05 7.36 -2.01
N LYS A 380 -14.08 6.69 -0.86
CA LYS A 380 -12.85 6.28 -0.15
C LYS A 380 -11.97 5.34 -0.98
N ARG A 381 -12.57 4.35 -1.63
CA ARG A 381 -11.82 3.44 -2.54
C ARG A 381 -11.26 4.18 -3.75
N ALA A 382 -12.04 5.12 -4.30
CA ALA A 382 -11.59 5.96 -5.42
C ALA A 382 -10.39 6.83 -5.02
N TYR A 383 -10.40 7.38 -3.79
CA TYR A 383 -9.29 8.11 -3.19
C TYR A 383 -8.04 7.25 -3.03
N ASP A 384 -8.17 6.08 -2.38
CA ASP A 384 -7.06 5.19 -2.10
C ASP A 384 -6.34 4.75 -3.38
N LEU A 385 -7.11 4.45 -4.43
CA LEU A 385 -6.56 4.08 -5.74
C LEU A 385 -5.76 5.23 -6.39
N VAL A 386 -6.22 6.48 -6.26
CA VAL A 386 -5.50 7.63 -6.83
C VAL A 386 -4.26 7.94 -5.99
N LYS A 387 -4.34 7.82 -4.65
CA LYS A 387 -3.16 7.95 -3.78
C LYS A 387 -2.11 6.89 -4.07
N GLU A 388 -2.53 5.65 -4.32
CA GLU A 388 -1.63 4.58 -4.75
C GLU A 388 -0.93 4.93 -6.07
N ALA A 389 -1.69 5.43 -7.06
CA ALA A 389 -1.14 5.88 -8.33
C ALA A 389 -0.10 7.02 -8.15
N ILE A 390 -0.39 8.00 -7.28
CA ILE A 390 0.56 9.08 -6.94
C ILE A 390 1.84 8.48 -6.33
N ASN A 391 1.70 7.61 -5.33
CA ASN A 391 2.86 7.01 -4.66
C ASN A 391 3.72 6.17 -5.60
N MET A 392 3.08 5.42 -6.51
CA MET A 392 3.78 4.65 -7.54
C MET A 392 4.52 5.55 -8.53
N LEU A 393 3.91 6.67 -8.93
CA LEU A 393 4.53 7.62 -9.84
C LEU A 393 5.71 8.33 -9.18
N ASP A 394 5.55 8.78 -7.94
CA ASP A 394 6.59 9.44 -7.16
C ASP A 394 7.81 8.53 -6.95
N ARG A 395 7.58 7.25 -6.65
CA ARG A 395 8.68 6.26 -6.56
C ARG A 395 9.43 6.15 -7.87
N ARG A 396 8.73 6.11 -9.00
CA ARG A 396 9.36 5.98 -10.33
C ARG A 396 10.12 7.25 -10.73
N LEU A 397 9.57 8.43 -10.44
CA LEU A 397 10.25 9.71 -10.65
C LEU A 397 11.52 9.84 -9.80
N ASN A 398 11.45 9.46 -8.53
CA ASN A 398 12.59 9.50 -7.63
C ASN A 398 13.69 8.52 -8.06
N LEU A 399 13.32 7.30 -8.44
CA LEU A 399 14.27 6.32 -8.96
C LEU A 399 14.96 6.83 -10.23
N TYR A 400 14.19 7.38 -11.18
CA TYR A 400 14.76 8.01 -12.37
C TYR A 400 15.78 9.10 -12.01
N ALA A 401 15.43 10.02 -11.11
CA ALA A 401 16.32 11.12 -10.73
C ALA A 401 17.62 10.63 -10.06
N GLN A 402 17.51 9.59 -9.21
CA GLN A 402 18.67 8.96 -8.59
C GLN A 402 19.59 8.32 -9.64
N LEU A 403 19.03 7.53 -10.56
CA LEU A 403 19.81 6.83 -11.58
C LEU A 403 20.40 7.77 -12.64
N ASP A 404 19.69 8.85 -13.02
CA ASP A 404 20.24 9.89 -13.90
C ASP A 404 21.43 10.59 -13.24
N SER A 405 21.32 10.95 -11.96
CA SER A 405 22.45 11.52 -11.21
C SER A 405 23.63 10.54 -11.13
N GLU A 406 23.36 9.27 -10.88
CA GLU A 406 24.39 8.24 -10.80
C GLU A 406 25.09 8.01 -12.14
N LEU A 407 24.32 7.96 -13.24
CA LEU A 407 24.87 7.84 -14.58
C LEU A 407 25.71 9.06 -14.96
N ARG A 408 25.31 10.28 -14.57
CA ARG A 408 26.12 11.49 -14.75
C ARG A 408 27.46 11.40 -14.04
N ASN A 409 27.46 10.97 -12.78
CA ASN A 409 28.69 10.78 -12.01
C ASN A 409 29.60 9.72 -12.65
N LEU A 410 29.02 8.62 -13.17
CA LEU A 410 29.78 7.60 -13.89
C LEU A 410 30.37 8.13 -15.20
N LYS A 411 29.61 8.93 -15.97
CA LYS A 411 30.13 9.59 -17.18
C LYS A 411 31.29 10.52 -16.87
N GLU A 412 31.17 11.31 -15.81
CA GLU A 412 32.23 12.22 -15.37
C GLU A 412 33.48 11.45 -14.94
N ALA A 413 33.32 10.37 -14.17
CA ALA A 413 34.42 9.49 -13.79
C ALA A 413 35.10 8.83 -15.00
N VAL A 414 34.32 8.39 -16.01
CA VAL A 414 34.86 7.82 -17.26
C VAL A 414 35.62 8.88 -18.06
N GLU A 415 35.12 10.11 -18.13
CA GLU A 415 35.81 11.20 -18.82
C GLU A 415 37.10 11.62 -18.09
N ASP A 416 37.11 11.61 -16.75
CA ASP A 416 38.32 11.84 -15.97
C ASP A 416 39.37 10.74 -16.19
N LEU A 417 38.95 9.47 -16.25
CA LEU A 417 39.84 8.37 -16.64
C LEU A 417 40.42 8.58 -18.04
N ARG A 418 39.61 9.08 -18.97
CA ARG A 418 40.06 9.39 -20.34
C ARG A 418 41.09 10.52 -20.38
N LYS A 419 40.94 11.57 -19.56
CA LYS A 419 41.95 12.65 -19.44
C LYS A 419 43.28 12.13 -18.93
N GLU A 420 43.24 11.16 -18.02
CA GLU A 420 44.42 10.40 -17.56
C GLU A 420 44.89 9.36 -18.58
N ASN A 421 44.41 9.40 -19.82
CA ASN A 421 44.75 8.46 -20.90
C ASN A 421 44.44 6.98 -20.56
N ILE A 422 43.43 6.72 -19.72
CA ILE A 422 42.93 5.39 -19.39
C ILE A 422 41.67 5.15 -20.23
N LEU A 423 41.78 4.27 -21.24
CA LEU A 423 40.69 3.97 -22.17
C LEU A 423 39.98 2.69 -21.74
N LEU A 424 38.66 2.78 -21.50
CA LEU A 424 37.84 1.64 -21.09
C LEU A 424 37.06 1.08 -22.28
N GLU A 425 37.13 -0.25 -22.48
CA GLU A 425 36.48 -0.91 -23.61
C GLU A 425 34.97 -1.15 -23.35
N GLY A 426 34.15 -0.83 -24.36
CA GLY A 426 32.71 -1.11 -24.35
C GLY A 426 31.90 -0.32 -23.31
N VAL A 427 32.48 0.67 -22.64
CA VAL A 427 31.79 1.51 -21.64
C VAL A 427 30.81 2.49 -22.29
N ASN A 428 31.22 3.18 -23.37
CA ASN A 428 30.39 4.19 -24.04
C ASN A 428 29.08 3.61 -24.61
N GLY A 429 29.13 2.42 -25.21
CA GLY A 429 27.93 1.76 -25.73
C GLY A 429 26.94 1.37 -24.62
N ARG A 430 27.45 0.97 -23.45
CA ARG A 430 26.62 0.66 -22.28
C ARG A 430 26.01 1.92 -21.67
N ILE A 431 26.74 3.02 -21.64
CA ILE A 431 26.21 4.33 -21.21
C ILE A 431 25.02 4.72 -22.10
N GLN A 432 25.15 4.62 -23.42
CA GLN A 432 24.06 4.91 -24.36
C GLN A 432 22.84 3.98 -24.19
N GLU A 433 23.08 2.69 -23.93
CA GLU A 433 22.01 1.73 -23.61
C GLU A 433 21.27 2.13 -22.34
N ILE A 434 22.00 2.55 -21.28
CA ILE A 434 21.40 3.01 -20.03
C ILE A 434 20.60 4.29 -20.23
N GLU A 435 21.11 5.27 -20.99
CA GLU A 435 20.38 6.52 -21.29
C GLU A 435 19.01 6.21 -21.90
N LYS A 436 18.97 5.32 -22.88
CA LYS A 436 17.73 4.87 -23.50
C LYS A 436 16.81 4.12 -22.53
N LEU A 437 17.38 3.25 -21.68
CA LEU A 437 16.60 2.51 -20.69
C LEU A 437 16.07 3.41 -19.56
N LEU A 438 16.71 4.53 -19.24
CA LEU A 438 16.17 5.48 -18.27
C LEU A 438 14.83 6.07 -18.76
N GLU A 439 14.69 6.28 -20.06
CA GLU A 439 13.44 6.74 -20.70
C GLU A 439 12.40 5.62 -20.76
N GLU A 440 12.79 4.42 -21.21
CA GLU A 440 11.84 3.31 -21.47
C GLU A 440 11.51 2.47 -20.21
N ASP A 441 12.51 2.11 -19.41
CA ASP A 441 12.40 1.12 -18.34
C ASP A 441 13.46 1.32 -17.23
N VAL A 442 13.13 2.23 -16.30
CA VAL A 442 13.99 2.62 -15.17
C VAL A 442 14.49 1.44 -14.33
N GLU A 443 13.70 0.37 -14.17
CA GLU A 443 14.11 -0.82 -13.40
C GLU A 443 15.19 -1.63 -14.12
N LYS A 444 15.15 -1.68 -15.46
CA LYS A 444 16.24 -2.27 -16.24
C LYS A 444 17.46 -1.37 -16.26
N ALA A 445 17.28 -0.05 -16.27
CA ALA A 445 18.37 0.90 -16.20
C ALA A 445 19.21 0.74 -14.93
N GLU A 446 18.57 0.52 -13.77
CA GLU A 446 19.25 0.26 -12.48
C GLU A 446 20.24 -0.91 -12.60
N LYS A 447 19.77 -2.06 -13.11
CA LYS A 447 20.61 -3.25 -13.31
C LYS A 447 21.78 -2.98 -14.25
N LYS A 448 21.54 -2.21 -15.31
CA LYS A 448 22.57 -1.85 -16.28
C LYS A 448 23.61 -0.87 -15.74
N ILE A 449 23.22 0.02 -14.83
CA ILE A 449 24.17 0.88 -14.11
C ILE A 449 25.10 0.04 -13.24
N ASP A 450 24.58 -0.97 -12.53
CA ASP A 450 25.43 -1.87 -11.73
C ASP A 450 26.35 -2.73 -12.60
N GLU A 451 25.85 -3.24 -13.74
CA GLU A 451 26.69 -3.90 -14.74
C GLU A 451 27.81 -2.98 -15.25
N LEU A 452 27.49 -1.70 -15.52
CA LEU A 452 28.46 -0.71 -15.98
C LEU A 452 29.57 -0.47 -14.93
N LYS A 453 29.23 -0.33 -13.64
CA LYS A 453 30.22 -0.21 -12.56
C LYS A 453 31.16 -1.42 -12.53
N GLY A 454 30.60 -2.62 -12.65
CA GLY A 454 31.38 -3.86 -12.71
C GLY A 454 32.34 -3.89 -13.90
N VAL A 455 31.85 -3.50 -15.09
CA VAL A 455 32.66 -3.42 -16.31
C VAL A 455 33.80 -2.40 -16.19
N ILE A 456 33.53 -1.21 -15.63
CA ILE A 456 34.56 -0.19 -15.39
C ILE A 456 35.66 -0.75 -14.48
N LYS A 457 35.26 -1.39 -13.36
CA LYS A 457 36.20 -1.99 -12.42
C LYS A 457 37.05 -3.10 -13.05
N ILE A 458 36.45 -3.98 -13.84
CA ILE A 458 37.17 -5.06 -14.54
C ILE A 458 38.19 -4.48 -15.52
N ASN A 459 37.79 -3.48 -16.33
CA ASN A 459 38.71 -2.83 -17.27
C ASN A 459 39.91 -2.21 -16.53
N LEU A 460 39.67 -1.48 -15.45
CA LEU A 460 40.74 -0.88 -14.66
C LEU A 460 41.69 -1.94 -14.09
N ARG A 461 41.15 -3.02 -13.53
CA ARG A 461 41.96 -4.13 -13.03
C ARG A 461 42.82 -4.76 -14.12
N ASP A 462 42.23 -5.04 -15.29
CA ASP A 462 42.91 -5.72 -16.37
C ASP A 462 44.04 -4.84 -16.96
N ILE A 463 43.81 -3.54 -17.12
CA ILE A 463 44.84 -2.56 -17.50
C ILE A 463 45.97 -2.52 -16.46
N ALA A 464 45.62 -2.36 -15.17
CA ALA A 464 46.61 -2.30 -14.09
C ALA A 464 47.45 -3.58 -14.00
N THR A 465 46.82 -4.74 -14.17
CA THR A 465 47.48 -6.05 -14.13
C THR A 465 48.44 -6.22 -15.30
N SER A 466 48.05 -5.79 -16.51
CA SER A 466 48.94 -5.82 -17.67
C SER A 466 50.19 -4.97 -17.43
N LEU A 467 50.00 -3.70 -17.05
CA LEU A 467 51.11 -2.78 -16.78
C LEU A 467 52.04 -3.29 -15.67
N TYR A 468 51.46 -3.81 -14.58
CA TYR A 468 52.25 -4.39 -13.49
C TYR A 468 53.11 -5.57 -13.96
N ASN A 469 52.55 -6.48 -14.75
CA ASN A 469 53.30 -7.63 -15.26
C ASN A 469 54.42 -7.22 -16.22
N ASP A 470 54.14 -6.26 -17.13
CA ASP A 470 55.11 -5.74 -18.09
C ASP A 470 56.29 -5.06 -17.37
N LEU A 471 56.01 -4.20 -16.37
CA LEU A 471 57.04 -3.52 -15.59
C LEU A 471 57.81 -4.47 -14.69
N ARG A 472 57.14 -5.45 -14.06
CA ARG A 472 57.81 -6.45 -13.26
C ARG A 472 58.82 -7.25 -14.09
N GLU A 473 58.43 -7.69 -15.29
CA GLU A 473 59.32 -8.38 -16.22
C GLU A 473 60.54 -7.50 -16.56
N LEU A 474 60.30 -6.22 -16.88
CA LEU A 474 61.36 -5.27 -17.21
C LEU A 474 62.30 -4.99 -16.04
N VAL A 475 61.79 -4.86 -14.81
CA VAL A 475 62.61 -4.70 -13.60
C VAL A 475 63.47 -5.93 -13.36
N GLU A 476 62.91 -7.14 -13.49
CA GLU A 476 63.67 -8.39 -13.37
C GLU A 476 64.81 -8.43 -14.41
N LYS A 477 64.53 -8.09 -15.67
CA LYS A 477 65.54 -8.02 -16.74
C LYS A 477 66.58 -6.93 -16.53
N GLY A 478 66.18 -5.76 -16.03
CA GLY A 478 67.10 -4.66 -15.73
C GLY A 478 68.06 -5.03 -14.61
N MET A 479 67.58 -5.72 -13.57
CA MET A 479 68.44 -6.25 -12.50
C MET A 479 69.37 -7.36 -13.01
N GLU A 480 68.94 -8.23 -13.93
CA GLU A 480 69.83 -9.20 -14.61
C GLU A 480 70.96 -8.49 -15.38
N ALA A 481 70.65 -7.33 -15.98
CA ALA A 481 71.60 -6.45 -16.65
C ALA A 481 72.49 -5.65 -15.68
N SER A 482 72.34 -5.86 -14.37
CA SER A 482 73.07 -5.20 -13.28
C SER A 482 72.72 -3.73 -13.07
N ILE A 483 71.52 -3.31 -13.51
CA ILE A 483 70.97 -1.98 -13.25
C ILE A 483 70.40 -1.93 -11.83
N GLU A 484 70.67 -0.85 -11.09
CA GLU A 484 70.16 -0.66 -9.73
C GLU A 484 68.69 -0.19 -9.73
N LEU A 485 67.78 -1.16 -9.55
CA LEU A 485 66.32 -0.95 -9.60
C LEU A 485 65.60 -1.30 -8.29
N THR A 486 66.31 -1.31 -7.16
CA THR A 486 65.77 -1.70 -5.84
C THR A 486 64.61 -0.83 -5.38
N GLU A 487 64.68 0.49 -5.62
CA GLU A 487 63.62 1.44 -5.30
C GLU A 487 62.34 1.17 -6.10
N ILE A 488 62.46 1.02 -7.43
CA ILE A 488 61.32 0.73 -8.31
C ILE A 488 60.69 -0.63 -7.96
N LYS A 489 61.52 -1.63 -7.62
CA LYS A 489 61.03 -2.92 -7.13
C LYS A 489 60.21 -2.79 -5.84
N SER A 490 60.68 -1.99 -4.88
CA SER A 490 59.92 -1.73 -3.66
C SER A 490 58.62 -0.95 -3.92
N GLU A 491 58.57 -0.10 -4.94
CA GLU A 491 57.36 0.57 -5.36
C GLU A 491 56.36 -0.39 -6.02
N LEU A 492 56.83 -1.34 -6.84
CA LEU A 492 56.00 -2.43 -7.39
C LEU A 492 55.37 -3.30 -6.29
N ASP A 493 56.08 -3.56 -5.19
CA ASP A 493 55.51 -4.30 -4.05
C ASP A 493 54.31 -3.56 -3.42
N LYS A 494 54.31 -2.21 -3.43
CA LYS A 494 53.16 -1.41 -2.96
C LYS A 494 51.95 -1.51 -3.89
N ILE A 495 52.17 -1.74 -5.19
CA ILE A 495 51.06 -1.96 -6.14
C ILE A 495 50.26 -3.21 -5.77
N GLU A 496 50.90 -4.24 -5.23
CA GLU A 496 50.19 -5.45 -4.75
C GLU A 496 49.24 -5.14 -3.59
N GLU A 497 49.58 -4.19 -2.72
CA GLU A 497 48.68 -3.67 -1.70
C GLU A 497 47.48 -2.93 -2.32
N MET A 498 47.73 -2.06 -3.30
CA MET A 498 46.69 -1.32 -4.00
C MET A 498 45.72 -2.24 -4.75
N PHE A 499 46.19 -3.37 -5.28
CA PHE A 499 45.34 -4.39 -5.90
C PHE A 499 44.43 -5.09 -4.89
N ARG A 500 44.89 -5.31 -3.65
CA ARG A 500 44.05 -5.85 -2.57
C ARG A 500 42.96 -4.88 -2.16
N ASP A 501 43.26 -3.59 -2.17
CA ASP A 501 42.32 -2.51 -1.83
C ASP A 501 41.45 -2.07 -3.02
N GLU A 502 41.60 -2.71 -4.19
CA GLU A 502 40.89 -2.39 -5.43
C GLU A 502 41.09 -0.96 -5.94
N ALA A 503 42.19 -0.30 -5.53
CA ALA A 503 42.60 1.05 -5.93
C ALA A 503 43.28 1.05 -7.31
N TYR A 504 42.58 0.51 -8.32
CA TYR A 504 43.17 0.25 -9.64
C TYR A 504 43.51 1.52 -10.42
N LYS A 505 42.73 2.61 -10.27
CA LYS A 505 43.04 3.88 -10.96
C LYS A 505 44.36 4.44 -10.46
N GLU A 506 44.51 4.55 -9.15
CA GLU A 506 45.72 5.04 -8.49
C GLU A 506 46.91 4.14 -8.81
N ALA A 507 46.69 2.81 -8.87
CA ALA A 507 47.72 1.86 -9.27
C ALA A 507 48.20 2.08 -10.71
N ILE A 508 47.29 2.33 -11.66
CA ILE A 508 47.65 2.63 -13.07
C ILE A 508 48.50 3.91 -13.15
N LEU A 509 48.11 4.96 -12.43
CA LEU A 509 48.87 6.22 -12.42
C LEU A 509 50.29 6.01 -11.86
N MET A 510 50.40 5.28 -10.75
CA MET A 510 51.70 4.98 -10.14
C MET A 510 52.55 4.05 -11.01
N LEU A 511 51.95 3.06 -11.68
CA LEU A 511 52.66 2.19 -12.62
C LEU A 511 53.20 2.97 -13.81
N ARG A 512 52.46 3.94 -14.36
CA ARG A 512 52.96 4.78 -15.46
C ARG A 512 54.10 5.70 -15.05
N ASP A 513 54.03 6.29 -13.86
CA ASP A 513 55.14 7.07 -13.30
C ASP A 513 56.39 6.18 -13.07
N MET A 514 56.20 4.93 -12.63
CA MET A 514 57.29 3.96 -12.54
C MET A 514 57.86 3.58 -13.92
N GLU A 515 57.01 3.41 -14.94
CA GLU A 515 57.41 3.09 -16.30
C GLU A 515 58.37 4.14 -16.86
N GLU A 516 58.02 5.42 -16.74
CA GLU A 516 58.85 6.54 -17.19
C GLU A 516 60.23 6.53 -16.50
N LYS A 517 60.25 6.44 -15.15
CA LYS A 517 61.52 6.36 -14.39
C LYS A 517 62.35 5.13 -14.72
N LEU A 518 61.69 3.99 -14.94
CA LEU A 518 62.37 2.74 -15.29
C LEU A 518 63.01 2.86 -16.67
N TYR A 519 62.30 3.45 -17.63
CA TYR A 519 62.79 3.63 -18.99
C TYR A 519 63.99 4.57 -19.02
N ASP A 520 63.93 5.68 -18.29
CA ASP A 520 65.06 6.61 -18.16
C ASP A 520 66.29 5.93 -17.55
N LYS A 521 66.13 5.21 -16.43
CA LYS A 521 67.24 4.48 -15.78
C LYS A 521 67.87 3.43 -16.70
N ILE A 522 67.05 2.69 -17.45
CA ILE A 522 67.55 1.69 -18.41
C ILE A 522 68.28 2.39 -19.56
N TYR A 523 67.70 3.46 -20.11
CA TYR A 523 68.30 4.22 -21.20
C TYR A 523 69.67 4.78 -20.81
N GLU A 524 69.77 5.46 -19.67
CA GLU A 524 71.02 6.06 -19.18
C GLU A 524 72.10 4.99 -19.01
N TYR A 525 71.79 3.90 -18.31
CA TYR A 525 72.75 2.83 -18.04
C TYR A 525 73.25 2.15 -19.32
N ILE A 526 72.32 1.72 -20.19
CA ILE A 526 72.69 1.02 -21.42
C ILE A 526 73.45 1.96 -22.37
N SER A 527 73.08 3.23 -22.46
CA SER A 527 73.77 4.22 -23.31
C SER A 527 75.22 4.45 -22.90
N GLU A 528 75.53 4.34 -21.61
CA GLU A 528 76.90 4.42 -21.10
C GLU A 528 77.67 3.13 -21.37
N GLU A 529 77.12 1.99 -20.95
CA GLU A 529 77.79 0.67 -21.07
C GLU A 529 78.06 0.27 -22.52
N ILE A 530 77.16 0.58 -23.46
CA ILE A 530 77.35 0.22 -24.87
C ILE A 530 78.51 0.98 -25.51
N LYS A 531 78.84 2.19 -25.03
CA LYS A 531 80.04 2.90 -25.52
C LYS A 531 81.31 2.14 -25.19
N GLU A 532 81.37 1.52 -24.01
CA GLU A 532 82.49 0.69 -23.59
C GLU A 532 82.51 -0.63 -24.36
N LEU A 533 81.38 -1.34 -24.42
CA LEU A 533 81.27 -2.63 -25.11
C LEU A 533 81.40 -2.52 -26.64
N GLY A 534 81.12 -1.36 -27.23
CA GLY A 534 81.32 -1.08 -28.65
C GLY A 534 82.79 -0.95 -29.07
N THR A 535 83.72 -0.84 -28.10
CA THR A 535 85.16 -0.77 -28.38
C THR A 535 85.80 -2.12 -28.70
N TYR A 536 85.10 -3.25 -28.47
CA TYR A 536 85.59 -4.59 -28.80
C TYR A 536 85.80 -4.73 -30.32
N GLU A 537 86.95 -5.28 -30.73
CA GLU A 537 87.31 -5.39 -32.16
C GLU A 537 86.47 -6.40 -32.97
N VAL A 538 85.57 -7.13 -32.33
CA VAL A 538 84.73 -8.16 -32.97
C VAL A 538 83.55 -7.51 -33.70
N GLU A 539 83.55 -7.60 -35.03
CA GLU A 539 82.54 -7.00 -35.93
C GLU A 539 81.09 -7.35 -35.56
N GLU A 540 80.83 -8.58 -35.14
CA GLU A 540 79.48 -9.05 -34.74
C GLU A 540 78.97 -8.32 -33.48
N MET A 541 79.86 -8.07 -32.50
CA MET A 541 79.53 -7.35 -31.27
C MET A 541 79.30 -5.85 -31.54
N LYS A 542 80.11 -5.26 -32.44
CA LYS A 542 79.92 -3.86 -32.88
C LYS A 542 78.57 -3.64 -33.54
N LYS A 543 78.18 -4.53 -34.45
CA LYS A 543 76.87 -4.46 -35.11
C LYS A 543 75.73 -4.55 -34.11
N LYS A 544 75.81 -5.48 -33.15
CA LYS A 544 74.79 -5.62 -32.11
C LYS A 544 74.73 -4.38 -31.20
N ALA A 545 75.88 -3.79 -30.84
CA ALA A 545 75.95 -2.53 -30.11
C ALA A 545 75.29 -1.36 -30.87
N GLU A 546 75.52 -1.26 -32.18
CA GLU A 546 74.86 -0.27 -33.05
C GLU A 546 73.34 -0.50 -33.16
N GLU A 547 72.90 -1.76 -33.24
CA GLU A 547 71.47 -2.12 -33.26
C GLU A 547 70.77 -1.73 -31.96
N ILE A 548 71.40 -1.98 -30.80
CA ILE A 548 70.85 -1.55 -29.51
C ILE A 548 70.79 -0.01 -29.43
N GLY A 549 71.82 0.69 -29.91
CA GLY A 549 71.82 2.16 -29.99
C GLY A 549 70.63 2.68 -30.80
N LYS A 550 70.32 2.05 -31.93
CA LYS A 550 69.11 2.38 -32.71
C LYS A 550 67.82 2.11 -31.94
N HIS A 551 67.74 1.00 -31.21
CA HIS A 551 66.57 0.71 -30.36
C HIS A 551 66.38 1.75 -29.26
N LEU A 552 67.46 2.27 -28.67
CA LEU A 552 67.40 3.38 -27.73
C LEU A 552 66.96 4.68 -28.39
N ASP A 553 67.48 5.02 -29.57
CA ASP A 553 67.10 6.23 -30.33
C ASP A 553 65.63 6.17 -30.77
N ASP A 554 65.13 4.99 -31.12
CA ASP A 554 63.73 4.74 -31.47
C ASP A 554 62.79 4.68 -30.23
N GLY A 555 63.36 4.70 -29.02
CA GLY A 555 62.61 4.60 -27.75
C GLY A 555 62.12 3.19 -27.40
N ASP A 556 62.60 2.15 -28.09
CA ASP A 556 62.27 0.75 -27.81
C ASP A 556 63.18 0.20 -26.68
N ILE A 557 62.95 0.70 -25.46
CA ILE A 557 63.75 0.39 -24.27
C ILE A 557 63.70 -1.11 -23.93
N LYS A 558 62.53 -1.74 -24.07
CA LYS A 558 62.37 -3.17 -23.83
C LYS A 558 63.28 -3.95 -24.76
N LYS A 559 63.24 -3.70 -26.06
CA LYS A 559 64.08 -4.44 -27.00
C LYS A 559 65.57 -4.14 -26.79
N ALA A 560 65.92 -2.88 -26.54
CA ALA A 560 67.29 -2.48 -26.23
C ALA A 560 67.87 -3.25 -25.02
N LEU A 561 67.09 -3.42 -23.96
CA LEU A 561 67.50 -4.17 -22.77
C LEU A 561 67.75 -5.67 -23.06
N TYR A 562 66.88 -6.31 -23.85
CA TYR A 562 67.05 -7.72 -24.21
C TYR A 562 68.29 -7.93 -25.09
N ASP A 563 68.47 -7.07 -26.10
CA ASP A 563 69.62 -7.12 -26.98
C ASP A 563 70.93 -6.79 -26.24
N PHE A 564 70.89 -5.88 -25.24
CA PHE A 564 72.01 -5.59 -24.35
C PHE A 564 72.42 -6.81 -23.49
N LEU A 565 71.45 -7.52 -22.90
CA LEU A 565 71.72 -8.76 -22.17
C LEU A 565 72.37 -9.82 -23.07
N GLU A 566 71.93 -9.92 -24.33
CA GLU A 566 72.53 -10.80 -25.32
C GLU A 566 73.98 -10.40 -25.62
N LEU A 567 74.24 -9.11 -25.88
CA LEU A 567 75.59 -8.58 -26.11
C LEU A 567 76.51 -8.87 -24.91
N ARG A 568 76.06 -8.64 -23.67
CA ARG A 568 76.84 -8.91 -22.46
C ARG A 568 77.23 -10.39 -22.35
N ASN A 569 76.32 -11.29 -22.72
CA ASN A 569 76.59 -12.73 -22.76
C ASN A 569 77.60 -13.09 -23.87
N MET A 570 77.53 -12.44 -25.03
CA MET A 570 78.52 -12.63 -26.11
C MET A 570 79.92 -12.17 -25.65
N VAL A 571 80.02 -11.01 -25.00
CA VAL A 571 81.28 -10.49 -24.43
C VAL A 571 81.84 -11.46 -23.39
N TYR A 572 81.02 -11.91 -22.44
CA TYR A 572 81.42 -12.88 -21.42
C TYR A 572 81.97 -14.18 -22.03
N LYS A 573 81.28 -14.77 -23.02
CA LYS A 573 81.74 -15.97 -23.72
C LYS A 573 83.07 -15.75 -24.45
N ARG A 574 83.29 -14.55 -25.01
CA ARG A 574 84.53 -14.19 -25.68
C ARG A 574 85.68 -14.06 -24.71
N GLU A 575 85.50 -13.34 -23.61
CA GLU A 575 86.50 -13.22 -22.55
C GLU A 575 86.90 -14.59 -21.99
N MET A 576 85.93 -15.47 -21.78
CA MET A 576 86.20 -16.86 -21.38
C MET A 576 87.12 -17.57 -22.39
N LYS A 577 86.81 -17.48 -23.68
CA LYS A 577 87.62 -18.12 -24.73
C LYS A 577 89.05 -17.58 -24.79
N GLU A 578 89.24 -16.27 -24.65
CA GLU A 578 90.58 -15.66 -24.64
C GLU A 578 91.40 -16.09 -23.42
N ILE A 579 90.76 -16.21 -22.26
CA ILE A 579 91.40 -16.74 -21.06
C ILE A 579 91.79 -18.22 -21.25
N GLU A 580 90.93 -19.04 -21.88
CA GLU A 580 91.26 -20.43 -22.21
C GLU A 580 92.46 -20.54 -23.16
N GLU A 581 92.55 -19.68 -24.17
CA GLU A 581 93.67 -19.62 -25.12
C GLU A 581 94.98 -19.24 -24.40
N LYS A 582 94.95 -18.24 -23.51
CA LYS A 582 96.13 -17.87 -22.69
C LYS A 582 96.57 -18.98 -21.73
N ILE A 583 95.63 -19.69 -21.10
CA ILE A 583 95.97 -20.85 -20.26
C ILE A 583 96.74 -21.90 -21.09
N LYS A 584 96.26 -22.22 -22.31
CA LYS A 584 96.93 -23.17 -23.19
C LYS A 584 98.35 -22.71 -23.59
N GLU A 585 98.52 -21.43 -23.91
CA GLU A 585 99.84 -20.89 -24.27
C GLU A 585 100.86 -21.04 -23.13
N ILE A 586 100.46 -20.75 -21.88
CA ILE A 586 101.34 -20.91 -20.72
C ILE A 586 101.63 -22.40 -20.47
N GLU A 587 100.63 -23.28 -20.62
CA GLU A 587 100.81 -24.73 -20.48
C GLU A 587 101.83 -25.29 -21.48
N GLU A 588 101.84 -24.82 -22.73
CA GLU A 588 102.84 -25.21 -23.73
C GLU A 588 104.27 -24.82 -23.31
N LYS A 589 104.45 -23.58 -22.83
CA LYS A 589 105.75 -23.10 -22.31
C LYS A 589 106.19 -23.87 -21.07
N VAL A 590 105.26 -24.20 -20.18
CA VAL A 590 105.52 -25.02 -18.98
C VAL A 590 105.97 -26.42 -19.37
N LYS A 591 105.33 -27.03 -20.36
CA LYS A 591 105.70 -28.36 -20.86
C LYS A 591 107.12 -28.38 -21.44
N PHE A 592 107.51 -27.34 -22.20
CA PHE A 592 108.87 -27.20 -22.72
C PHE A 592 109.94 -27.22 -21.61
N LEU A 593 109.65 -26.57 -20.46
CA LEU A 593 110.52 -26.55 -19.30
C LEU A 593 110.54 -27.91 -18.57
N GLU A 594 109.39 -28.56 -18.45
CA GLU A 594 109.27 -29.87 -17.79
C GLU A 594 110.02 -30.98 -18.56
N ASP A 595 109.98 -30.98 -19.89
CA ASP A 595 110.71 -31.92 -20.75
C ASP A 595 112.25 -31.84 -20.56
N ARG A 596 112.74 -30.81 -19.86
CA ARG A 596 114.16 -30.57 -19.54
C ARG A 596 114.45 -30.65 -18.03
N ASP A 597 113.62 -31.40 -17.30
CA ASP A 597 113.73 -31.67 -15.86
C ASP A 597 113.70 -30.41 -14.96
N VAL A 598 113.11 -29.31 -15.44
CA VAL A 598 112.91 -28.09 -14.63
C VAL A 598 111.68 -28.28 -13.73
N ASN A 599 111.80 -27.94 -12.45
CA ASN A 599 110.66 -27.97 -11.53
C ASN A 599 109.64 -26.87 -11.87
N VAL A 600 108.46 -27.29 -12.34
CA VAL A 600 107.33 -26.43 -12.73
C VAL A 600 106.07 -26.63 -11.87
N ALA A 601 106.17 -27.34 -10.74
CA ALA A 601 105.00 -27.75 -9.94
C ALA A 601 104.13 -26.57 -9.47
N GLU A 602 104.77 -25.48 -9.03
CA GLU A 602 104.07 -24.28 -8.54
C GLU A 602 103.33 -23.53 -9.67
N ILE A 603 103.87 -23.54 -10.88
CA ILE A 603 103.22 -22.93 -12.06
C ILE A 603 101.98 -23.75 -12.43
N LYS A 604 102.10 -25.09 -12.46
CA LYS A 604 100.97 -26.00 -12.74
C LYS A 604 99.84 -25.85 -11.72
N MET A 605 100.18 -25.73 -10.44
CA MET A 605 99.18 -25.45 -9.38
C MET A 605 98.38 -24.17 -9.69
N HIS A 606 99.04 -23.10 -10.13
CA HIS A 606 98.36 -21.85 -10.47
C HIS A 606 97.48 -21.96 -11.72
N LEU A 607 97.92 -22.69 -12.76
CA LEU A 607 97.13 -22.95 -13.96
C LEU A 607 95.91 -23.84 -13.68
N GLU A 608 96.04 -24.84 -12.82
CA GLU A 608 94.92 -25.69 -12.40
C GLU A 608 93.87 -24.88 -11.63
N LYS A 609 94.31 -24.05 -10.66
CA LYS A 609 93.41 -23.11 -9.96
C LYS A 609 92.75 -22.12 -10.91
N ALA A 610 93.46 -21.63 -11.93
CA ALA A 610 92.88 -20.79 -12.96
C ALA A 610 91.78 -21.52 -13.74
N ARG A 611 91.98 -22.79 -14.14
CA ARG A 611 90.95 -23.62 -14.80
C ARG A 611 89.74 -23.91 -13.91
N GLU A 612 89.96 -24.23 -12.64
CA GLU A 612 88.87 -24.44 -11.68
C GLU A 612 88.03 -23.17 -11.52
N LYS A 613 88.67 -22.02 -11.32
CA LYS A 613 87.97 -20.74 -11.18
C LYS A 613 87.27 -20.30 -12.47
N LEU A 614 87.77 -20.73 -13.63
CA LEU A 614 87.12 -20.47 -14.91
C LEU A 614 85.83 -21.28 -15.07
N LYS A 615 85.84 -22.56 -14.65
CA LYS A 615 84.61 -23.38 -14.57
C LYS A 615 83.59 -22.84 -13.57
N GLU A 616 84.07 -22.20 -12.51
CA GLU A 616 83.22 -21.49 -11.53
C GLU A 616 82.73 -20.11 -12.02
N GLY A 617 83.15 -19.63 -13.20
CA GLY A 617 82.77 -18.31 -13.74
C GLY A 617 83.42 -17.11 -13.04
N LYS A 618 84.45 -17.32 -12.22
CA LYS A 618 85.10 -16.26 -11.42
C LYS A 618 86.28 -15.63 -12.15
N ILE A 619 85.99 -14.89 -13.23
CA ILE A 619 86.99 -14.36 -14.16
C ILE A 619 88.14 -13.61 -13.47
N GLU A 620 87.87 -12.79 -12.46
CA GLU A 620 88.91 -12.02 -11.76
C GLU A 620 89.92 -12.93 -11.02
N ASN A 621 89.42 -13.99 -10.38
CA ASN A 621 90.26 -14.99 -9.74
C ASN A 621 91.06 -15.79 -10.77
N VAL A 622 90.49 -16.01 -11.96
CA VAL A 622 91.21 -16.64 -13.06
C VAL A 622 92.36 -15.75 -13.50
N ARG A 623 92.12 -14.45 -13.75
CA ARG A 623 93.15 -13.49 -14.14
C ARG A 623 94.29 -13.43 -13.12
N SER A 624 93.97 -13.35 -11.83
CA SER A 624 94.98 -13.33 -10.76
C SER A 624 95.84 -14.61 -10.71
N HIS A 625 95.23 -15.78 -10.85
CA HIS A 625 95.98 -17.04 -10.88
C HIS A 625 96.79 -17.21 -12.16
N LEU A 626 96.26 -16.77 -13.30
CA LEU A 626 96.93 -16.77 -14.59
C LEU A 626 98.17 -15.88 -14.56
N GLU A 627 98.05 -14.65 -14.08
CA GLU A 627 99.15 -13.69 -13.97
C GLU A 627 100.27 -14.20 -13.05
N ARG A 628 99.91 -14.81 -11.91
CA ARG A 628 100.88 -15.45 -11.01
C ARG A 628 101.58 -16.63 -11.68
N GLY A 629 100.84 -17.49 -12.36
CA GLY A 629 101.38 -18.61 -13.12
C GLY A 629 102.34 -18.14 -14.22
N GLU A 630 101.96 -17.13 -14.98
CA GLU A 630 102.76 -16.55 -16.05
C GLU A 630 104.04 -15.88 -15.52
N THR A 631 103.93 -15.11 -14.44
CA THR A 631 105.09 -14.44 -13.81
C THR A 631 106.11 -15.46 -13.29
N LEU A 632 105.62 -16.52 -12.62
CA LEU A 632 106.47 -17.61 -12.16
C LEU A 632 107.11 -18.35 -13.34
N MET A 633 106.33 -18.65 -14.38
CA MET A 633 106.82 -19.26 -15.62
C MET A 633 107.95 -18.43 -16.25
N ASN A 634 107.74 -17.13 -16.42
CA ASN A 634 108.74 -16.24 -16.99
C ASN A 634 110.01 -16.13 -16.13
N ARG A 635 109.87 -16.13 -14.79
CA ARG A 635 111.01 -16.12 -13.85
C ARG A 635 111.81 -17.41 -13.92
N VAL A 636 111.12 -18.56 -13.86
CA VAL A 636 111.75 -19.88 -13.97
C VAL A 636 112.46 -20.01 -15.31
N ARG A 637 111.78 -19.65 -16.40
CA ARG A 637 112.34 -19.64 -17.75
C ARG A 637 113.60 -18.79 -17.85
N SER A 638 113.57 -17.55 -17.37
CA SER A 638 114.73 -16.64 -17.41
C SER A 638 115.92 -17.18 -16.61
N ARG A 639 115.67 -17.77 -15.43
CA ARG A 639 116.71 -18.40 -14.62
C ARG A 639 117.36 -19.58 -15.34
N VAL A 640 116.57 -20.48 -15.92
CA VAL A 640 117.09 -21.65 -16.65
C VAL A 640 117.96 -21.21 -17.83
N VAL A 641 117.57 -20.14 -18.52
CA VAL A 641 118.37 -19.55 -19.61
C VAL A 641 119.71 -19.02 -19.10
N LEU A 642 119.72 -18.28 -17.99
CA LEU A 642 120.95 -17.75 -17.39
C LEU A 642 121.87 -18.89 -16.89
N GLU A 643 121.32 -19.89 -16.22
CA GLU A 643 122.06 -21.08 -15.79
C GLU A 643 122.64 -21.83 -17.00
N SER A 644 121.89 -21.90 -18.10
CA SER A 644 122.35 -22.51 -19.35
C SER A 644 123.49 -21.69 -19.99
N MET A 645 123.40 -20.35 -19.98
CA MET A 645 124.45 -19.44 -20.43
C MET A 645 125.73 -19.60 -19.59
N GLU A 646 125.62 -19.52 -18.27
CA GLU A 646 126.77 -19.64 -17.36
C GLU A 646 127.42 -21.03 -17.45
N SER A 647 126.60 -22.07 -17.49
CA SER A 647 127.08 -23.44 -17.64
C SER A 647 127.79 -23.65 -18.97
N SER A 648 127.23 -23.15 -20.08
CA SER A 648 127.91 -23.17 -21.38
C SER A 648 129.22 -22.40 -21.34
N LYS A 649 129.25 -21.20 -20.76
CA LYS A 649 130.48 -20.40 -20.62
C LYS A 649 131.57 -21.15 -19.86
N SER A 650 131.24 -21.74 -18.71
CA SER A 650 132.19 -22.52 -17.92
C SER A 650 132.70 -23.75 -18.68
N VAL A 651 131.83 -24.40 -19.45
CA VAL A 651 132.21 -25.51 -20.31
C VAL A 651 133.16 -25.06 -21.43
N ILE A 652 132.92 -23.90 -22.06
CA ILE A 652 133.79 -23.31 -23.08
C ILE A 652 135.16 -22.97 -22.50
N GLU A 653 135.22 -22.27 -21.36
CA GLU A 653 136.48 -21.94 -20.66
C GLU A 653 137.25 -23.22 -20.28
N GLY A 654 136.55 -24.29 -19.91
CA GLY A 654 137.15 -25.60 -19.65
C GLY A 654 137.81 -26.22 -20.89
N ILE A 655 137.27 -25.99 -22.08
CA ILE A 655 137.83 -26.44 -23.36
C ILE A 655 139.04 -25.59 -23.76
N GLU A 656 138.97 -24.27 -23.58
CA GLU A 656 140.09 -23.36 -23.84
C GLU A 656 141.29 -23.68 -22.95
N ASN A 657 141.06 -23.95 -21.66
CA ASN A 657 142.12 -24.35 -20.73
C ASN A 657 142.79 -25.68 -21.10
N LEU A 658 142.15 -26.53 -21.91
CA LEU A 658 142.76 -27.75 -22.43
C LEU A 658 143.67 -27.48 -23.64
N GLY A 659 143.73 -26.24 -24.14
CA GLY A 659 144.55 -25.82 -25.29
C GLY A 659 143.81 -25.85 -26.63
N VAL A 660 142.48 -26.03 -26.62
CA VAL A 660 141.68 -26.08 -27.85
C VAL A 660 141.33 -24.68 -28.33
N ASP A 661 141.60 -24.39 -29.59
CA ASP A 661 141.14 -23.20 -30.28
C ASP A 661 139.61 -23.27 -30.52
N THR A 662 138.86 -22.61 -29.64
CA THR A 662 137.38 -22.58 -29.65
C THR A 662 136.78 -21.89 -30.87
N GLU A 663 137.58 -21.11 -31.60
CA GLU A 663 137.16 -20.42 -32.83
C GLU A 663 137.17 -21.39 -34.02
N LYS A 664 138.22 -22.21 -34.15
CA LYS A 664 138.32 -23.23 -35.22
C LYS A 664 137.30 -24.35 -35.10
N VAL A 665 136.94 -24.76 -33.89
CA VAL A 665 135.97 -25.86 -33.65
C VAL A 665 134.50 -25.39 -33.63
N GLY A 666 134.23 -24.12 -33.89
CA GLY A 666 132.87 -23.57 -34.04
C GLY A 666 132.12 -23.33 -32.73
N ILE A 667 132.73 -23.59 -31.56
CA ILE A 667 132.15 -23.31 -30.24
C ILE A 667 131.92 -21.81 -30.05
N LYS A 668 132.90 -20.98 -30.41
CA LYS A 668 132.82 -19.52 -30.25
C LYS A 668 131.66 -18.91 -31.04
N LYS A 669 131.43 -19.41 -32.26
CA LYS A 669 130.30 -19.01 -33.10
C LYS A 669 128.96 -19.42 -32.49
N LEU A 670 128.84 -20.64 -31.96
CA LEU A 670 127.62 -21.08 -31.25
C LEU A 670 127.36 -20.24 -30.01
N TRP A 671 128.39 -19.83 -29.29
CA TRP A 671 128.26 -18.93 -28.13
C TRP A 671 127.78 -17.53 -28.54
N GLU A 672 128.30 -16.95 -29.62
CA GLU A 672 127.84 -15.67 -30.16
C GLU A 672 126.37 -15.75 -30.63
N ASP A 673 126.00 -16.82 -31.33
CA ASP A 673 124.61 -17.07 -31.73
C ASP A 673 123.69 -17.20 -30.49
N MET A 674 124.16 -17.90 -29.45
CA MET A 674 123.45 -18.04 -28.18
C MET A 674 123.24 -16.70 -27.48
N GLN A 675 124.26 -15.83 -27.44
CA GLN A 675 124.16 -14.48 -26.87
C GLN A 675 123.18 -13.60 -27.65
N LYS A 676 123.21 -13.68 -28.98
CA LYS A 676 122.27 -12.94 -29.83
C LYS A 676 120.82 -13.38 -29.62
N LEU A 677 120.57 -14.69 -29.56
CA LEU A 677 119.22 -15.21 -29.27
C LEU A 677 118.74 -14.81 -27.87
N PHE A 678 119.66 -14.69 -26.91
CA PHE A 678 119.34 -14.18 -25.58
C PHE A 678 118.92 -12.70 -25.60
N GLU A 679 119.63 -11.86 -26.36
CA GLU A 679 119.26 -10.45 -26.57
C GLU A 679 117.90 -10.32 -27.29
N GLU A 680 117.63 -11.18 -28.26
CA GLU A 680 116.34 -11.30 -28.95
C GLU A 680 115.22 -11.92 -28.07
N LYS A 681 115.54 -12.31 -26.83
CA LYS A 681 114.63 -12.97 -25.86
C LYS A 681 114.02 -14.29 -26.37
N LYS A 682 114.71 -14.97 -27.29
CA LYS A 682 114.35 -16.31 -27.80
C LYS A 682 114.88 -17.40 -26.88
N PHE A 683 114.34 -17.42 -25.67
CA PHE A 683 114.84 -18.19 -24.54
C PHE A 683 114.88 -19.70 -24.77
N GLU A 684 113.88 -20.24 -25.45
CA GLU A 684 113.81 -21.66 -25.80
C GLU A 684 114.95 -22.05 -26.75
N GLU A 685 115.24 -21.22 -27.76
CA GLU A 685 116.35 -21.43 -28.69
C GLU A 685 117.72 -21.28 -28.02
N VAL A 686 117.86 -20.36 -27.04
CA VAL A 686 119.08 -20.22 -26.23
C VAL A 686 119.40 -21.50 -25.47
N ILE A 687 118.39 -22.12 -24.84
CA ILE A 687 118.57 -23.38 -24.11
C ILE A 687 118.99 -24.51 -25.07
N ASP A 688 118.43 -24.55 -26.28
CA ASP A 688 118.80 -25.55 -27.28
C ASP A 688 120.24 -25.38 -27.78
N ILE A 689 120.69 -24.15 -28.02
CA ILE A 689 122.10 -23.90 -28.37
C ILE A 689 123.04 -24.24 -27.19
N ALA A 690 122.63 -23.96 -25.95
CA ALA A 690 123.38 -24.37 -24.76
C ALA A 690 123.61 -25.89 -24.73
N GLY A 691 122.57 -26.67 -25.05
CA GLY A 691 122.66 -28.12 -25.19
C GLY A 691 123.70 -28.55 -26.22
N LYS A 692 123.68 -27.93 -27.41
CA LYS A 692 124.65 -28.20 -28.49
C LYS A 692 126.08 -27.86 -28.09
N ILE A 693 126.31 -26.72 -27.42
CA ILE A 693 127.63 -26.32 -26.92
C ILE A 693 128.16 -27.37 -25.94
N LYS A 694 127.32 -27.80 -24.99
CA LYS A 694 127.71 -28.80 -23.97
C LYS A 694 128.06 -30.15 -24.59
N GLU A 695 127.27 -30.61 -25.56
CA GLU A 695 127.51 -31.88 -26.25
C GLU A 695 128.81 -31.84 -27.05
N LEU A 696 129.01 -30.78 -27.84
CA LEU A 696 130.21 -30.60 -28.65
C LEU A 696 131.46 -30.44 -27.78
N ALA A 697 131.37 -29.69 -26.69
CA ALA A 697 132.45 -29.53 -25.73
C ALA A 697 132.78 -30.86 -25.03
N LYS A 698 131.78 -31.66 -24.67
CA LYS A 698 132.02 -32.99 -24.07
C LYS A 698 132.82 -33.88 -25.03
N ASP A 699 132.42 -33.96 -26.29
CA ASP A 699 133.12 -34.76 -27.32
C ASP A 699 134.56 -34.26 -27.54
N LEU A 700 134.77 -32.93 -27.63
CA LEU A 700 136.10 -32.34 -27.76
C LEU A 700 136.99 -32.62 -26.55
N ARG A 701 136.44 -32.49 -25.33
CA ARG A 701 137.18 -32.78 -24.09
C ARG A 701 137.67 -34.23 -24.05
N GLU A 702 136.82 -35.18 -24.42
CA GLU A 702 137.19 -36.59 -24.49
C GLU A 702 138.30 -36.85 -25.54
N LYS A 703 138.21 -36.21 -26.71
CA LYS A 703 139.23 -36.32 -27.76
C LYS A 703 140.59 -35.74 -27.33
N VAL A 704 140.59 -34.56 -26.69
CA VAL A 704 141.82 -33.89 -26.25
C VAL A 704 142.50 -34.63 -25.10
N LEU A 705 141.74 -35.14 -24.13
CA LEU A 705 142.30 -35.95 -23.05
C LEU A 705 142.94 -37.24 -23.59
N LYS A 706 142.32 -37.89 -24.58
CA LYS A 706 142.93 -39.04 -25.28
C LYS A 706 144.22 -38.62 -26.00
N ALA A 707 144.21 -37.52 -26.74
CA ALA A 707 145.40 -37.04 -27.45
C ALA A 707 146.55 -36.73 -26.48
N LYS A 708 146.29 -36.02 -25.36
CA LYS A 708 147.31 -35.73 -24.34
C LYS A 708 147.88 -36.99 -23.68
N SER A 709 147.06 -38.03 -23.47
CA SER A 709 147.54 -39.32 -22.97
C SER A 709 148.51 -39.98 -23.95
N VAL A 710 148.18 -40.00 -25.24
CA VAL A 710 149.03 -40.57 -26.30
C VAL A 710 150.33 -39.76 -26.43
N ILE A 711 150.26 -38.43 -26.42
CA ILE A 711 151.45 -37.58 -26.46
C ILE A 711 152.35 -37.82 -25.24
N SER A 712 151.78 -37.94 -24.03
CA SER A 712 152.58 -38.22 -22.83
C SER A 712 153.24 -39.61 -22.86
N GLU A 713 152.60 -40.62 -23.47
CA GLU A 713 153.21 -41.93 -23.71
C GLU A 713 154.38 -41.82 -24.69
N LEU A 714 154.18 -41.13 -25.82
CA LEU A 714 155.22 -40.89 -26.81
C LEU A 714 156.39 -40.07 -26.23
N GLU A 715 156.13 -39.03 -25.43
CA GLU A 715 157.16 -38.26 -24.74
C GLU A 715 157.96 -39.11 -23.75
N ASN A 716 157.32 -40.07 -23.07
CA ASN A 716 158.02 -40.99 -22.17
C ASN A 716 158.88 -42.00 -22.96
N GLU A 717 158.40 -42.49 -24.09
CA GLU A 717 159.19 -43.35 -24.99
C GLU A 717 160.39 -42.59 -25.59
N ILE A 718 160.21 -41.34 -26.04
CA ILE A 718 161.31 -40.50 -26.49
C ILE A 718 162.35 -40.29 -25.39
N ARG A 719 161.93 -40.00 -24.15
CA ARG A 719 162.87 -39.86 -23.02
C ARG A 719 163.61 -41.17 -22.70
N ALA A 720 162.99 -42.33 -22.95
CA ALA A 720 163.66 -43.61 -22.80
C ALA A 720 164.73 -43.80 -23.89
N LEU A 721 164.42 -43.49 -25.14
CA LEU A 721 165.35 -43.53 -26.27
C LEU A 721 166.54 -42.56 -26.08
N GLU A 722 166.32 -41.36 -25.54
CA GLU A 722 167.37 -40.39 -25.21
C GLU A 722 168.36 -40.92 -24.17
N LYS A 723 167.88 -41.66 -23.16
CA LYS A 723 168.75 -42.28 -22.14
C LYS A 723 169.63 -43.39 -22.70
N GLU A 724 169.22 -44.02 -23.79
CA GLU A 724 170.01 -45.03 -24.50
C GLU A 724 171.02 -44.42 -25.48
N GLY A 725 171.08 -43.09 -25.58
CA GLY A 725 172.05 -42.35 -26.40
C GLY A 725 171.63 -42.20 -27.87
N VAL A 726 170.35 -42.43 -28.19
CA VAL A 726 169.78 -42.21 -29.53
C VAL A 726 169.50 -40.72 -29.73
N ASP A 727 169.87 -40.18 -30.89
CA ASP A 727 169.47 -38.82 -31.29
C ASP A 727 167.98 -38.81 -31.62
N THR A 728 167.19 -38.17 -30.76
CA THR A 728 165.72 -38.08 -30.84
C THR A 728 165.22 -36.74 -31.37
N SER A 729 166.10 -35.91 -31.94
CA SER A 729 165.78 -34.55 -32.38
C SER A 729 164.54 -34.49 -33.29
N SER A 730 164.43 -35.40 -34.27
CA SER A 730 163.28 -35.40 -35.19
C SER A 730 161.98 -35.87 -34.53
N LEU A 731 162.05 -36.80 -33.57
CA LEU A 731 160.86 -37.29 -32.85
C LEU A 731 160.28 -36.21 -31.92
N ARG A 732 161.14 -35.32 -31.37
CA ARG A 732 160.67 -34.15 -30.63
C ARG A 732 159.98 -33.13 -31.54
N GLU A 733 160.49 -32.88 -32.74
CA GLU A 733 159.81 -32.05 -33.73
C GLU A 733 158.44 -32.63 -34.12
N ASP A 734 158.35 -33.96 -34.31
CA ASP A 734 157.07 -34.62 -34.63
C ASP A 734 156.06 -34.52 -33.48
N ILE A 735 156.48 -34.61 -32.21
CA ILE A 735 155.59 -34.37 -31.05
C ILE A 735 155.20 -32.89 -30.91
N GLU A 736 156.13 -31.95 -31.12
CA GLU A 736 155.81 -30.52 -31.14
C GLU A 736 154.82 -30.15 -32.25
N GLY A 737 154.81 -30.89 -33.36
CA GLY A 737 153.80 -30.74 -34.41
C GLY A 737 152.41 -31.33 -34.08
N ILE A 738 152.30 -32.17 -33.04
CA ILE A 738 151.04 -32.79 -32.59
C ILE A 738 150.37 -31.98 -31.45
N HIS A 739 151.15 -31.29 -30.61
CA HIS A 739 150.66 -30.30 -29.63
C HIS A 739 150.07 -29.07 -30.34
#